data_AF-A0A2V7S8M5-F1
#
_entry.id   AF-A0A2V7S8M5-F1
#
_cell.length_a   1.000
_cell.length_b   1.000
_cell.length_c   1.000
_cell.angle_alpha   90.00
_cell.angle_beta   90.00
_cell.angle_gamma   90.00
#
_symmetry.space_group_name_H-M   'P 1'
#
loop_
_entity.id
_entity.type
_entity.pdbx_description
1 polymer ?
#
loop_
_entity_poly.entity_id
_entity_poly.type
_entity_poly.pdbx_seq_one_letter_code
_entity_poly.pdbx_strand_id
1 'polypeptide(L)'
;MRRPRKPRPKRASERAARRLPVNGPAVTASAVEPSRGFSRDSSVAAADPLADARIRPLLERYYGLAGVKQAALGPDHAELSLPKAERPFFRDRESLRVAFSLDALERDPDAEIAVLGSPFLAQVIEAIRSRAARLSLGLIEPTVPPPSDPKSVELTVPVRDGTAQPGATRLAVHPVGRLVVRVVLRAGAGVEEAVVESDVYDLSAGAKVDDDLAGAFRDLEAGRVKPANTSVARAAARVPTREPADLLRLVLSHLREKSAGRVTARREVAEKELALELGRLDRYFESILKEQTDPESVGTVTALAERRRTEEIRRSQVKAVVHPLQLIEAAVLIERAEWQVESAPPRGRRATFSAQRSLSGGTAWLLACPHCGRPPATLVVCRHDHCGCEACSSRCSVCAEDFCADHGIAQCRVDGQPACDEHVRVCPSCRLEHCTAHEGVCADDGHTACSACLAPCGSCGRVVCNRHAEQSHAAAPKGSRRLCAACLRYCEGGTNEPVGVDEVTQCASCGKSVCTAHQAVCAVDEQVHCSQHLRRTDNSRRLVCGKHRAACAEEQAALFASDEVGACASCGKLVCAGHSAECVEDRRRHCVTHLELLQDSMSSYGCPEHRKHCHEDGQAFSLAGVSECPICGKGACARHRATCAYCGRHVCTADLSREARRCVTCAQLAAVSDLPDEVVTAALAATGGEPKSSRSWRMARDRSHLVVEVDLGLRRKAVFTVRHGETVPDSVVKHSLLGSKRRK
;
A
#
# COMPACT_ATOMS: atom_id res chain seq x y z
N MET A 1 -30.45 -77.09 -33.90
CA MET A 1 -29.17 -77.77 -34.24
C MET A 1 -28.06 -76.71 -34.24
N ARG A 2 -26.90 -76.90 -33.59
CA ARG A 2 -25.65 -77.52 -34.12
C ARG A 2 -25.15 -76.79 -35.40
N ARG A 3 -23.91 -76.28 -35.52
CA ARG A 3 -22.62 -76.52 -34.79
C ARG A 3 -21.75 -75.22 -34.60
N PRO A 4 -20.60 -75.26 -33.86
CA PRO A 4 -19.90 -74.07 -33.31
C PRO A 4 -18.37 -73.95 -33.62
N ARG A 5 -17.65 -73.06 -32.88
CA ARG A 5 -16.16 -72.91 -32.69
C ARG A 5 -15.40 -72.11 -33.79
N LYS A 6 -14.31 -71.34 -33.53
CA LYS A 6 -13.55 -70.92 -32.30
C LYS A 6 -12.82 -69.53 -32.52
N PRO A 7 -11.82 -69.00 -31.75
CA PRO A 7 -11.76 -67.54 -31.43
C PRO A 7 -10.45 -66.75 -31.80
N ARG A 8 -10.47 -65.42 -31.51
CA ARG A 8 -9.42 -64.43 -31.04
C ARG A 8 -7.90 -64.73 -31.17
N PRO A 9 -6.97 -63.71 -31.16
CA PRO A 9 -7.06 -62.27 -30.82
C PRO A 9 -6.65 -61.36 -32.03
N LYS A 10 -6.21 -60.08 -32.01
CA LYS A 10 -5.81 -59.00 -31.04
C LYS A 10 -6.69 -57.74 -31.29
N ARG A 11 -6.56 -56.47 -30.81
CA ARG A 11 -5.58 -55.55 -30.16
C ARG A 11 -4.47 -54.94 -31.06
N ALA A 12 -4.26 -53.61 -31.12
CA ALA A 12 -4.88 -52.44 -30.44
C ALA A 12 -5.22 -51.31 -31.47
N SER A 13 -5.29 -49.98 -31.26
CA SER A 13 -4.76 -49.02 -30.24
C SER A 13 -5.52 -47.66 -30.24
N GLU A 14 -5.09 -46.75 -29.35
CA GLU A 14 -5.16 -45.25 -29.38
C GLU A 14 -6.48 -44.45 -29.36
N ARG A 15 -6.68 -43.77 -28.22
CA ARG A 15 -7.05 -42.34 -28.02
C ARG A 15 -8.17 -41.72 -28.88
N ALA A 16 -9.36 -41.61 -28.27
CA ALA A 16 -10.39 -40.65 -28.67
C ALA A 16 -10.37 -39.40 -27.76
N ALA A 17 -10.46 -38.22 -28.36
CA ALA A 17 -10.74 -36.95 -27.68
C ALA A 17 -12.05 -36.37 -28.21
N ARG A 18 -13.09 -36.29 -27.37
CA ARG A 18 -14.40 -35.74 -27.76
C ARG A 18 -14.41 -34.22 -27.68
N ARG A 19 -14.88 -33.56 -28.75
CA ARG A 19 -15.33 -32.16 -28.73
C ARG A 19 -16.83 -32.10 -28.41
N LEU A 20 -17.25 -31.04 -27.73
CA LEU A 20 -18.64 -30.54 -27.66
C LEU A 20 -18.61 -28.99 -27.74
N PRO A 21 -19.74 -28.31 -28.03
CA PRO A 21 -19.73 -27.23 -29.02
C PRO A 21 -19.76 -25.81 -28.45
N VAL A 22 -19.54 -24.84 -29.35
CA VAL A 22 -19.85 -23.42 -29.15
C VAL A 22 -21.11 -23.09 -29.97
N ASN A 23 -22.12 -22.53 -29.32
CA ASN A 23 -23.25 -21.85 -29.96
C ASN A 23 -23.14 -20.35 -29.67
N GLY A 24 -23.39 -19.52 -30.69
CA GLY A 24 -23.55 -18.07 -30.56
C GLY A 24 -24.53 -17.58 -31.63
N PRO A 25 -25.49 -16.70 -31.30
CA PRO A 25 -26.55 -16.32 -32.24
C PRO A 25 -26.07 -15.29 -33.28
N ALA A 26 -26.54 -15.42 -34.51
CA ALA A 26 -26.41 -14.38 -35.53
C ALA A 26 -27.45 -13.28 -35.30
N VAL A 27 -27.06 -12.02 -35.52
CA VAL A 27 -27.97 -10.86 -35.52
C VAL A 27 -28.13 -10.37 -36.95
N THR A 28 -29.37 -10.18 -37.38
CA THR A 28 -29.76 -9.78 -38.74
C THR A 28 -29.58 -8.28 -38.97
N ALA A 29 -29.04 -7.90 -40.13
CA ALA A 29 -29.08 -6.53 -40.63
C ALA A 29 -30.03 -6.45 -41.83
N SER A 30 -31.06 -5.58 -41.75
CA SER A 30 -32.02 -5.36 -42.83
C SER A 30 -31.44 -4.44 -43.91
N ALA A 31 -31.72 -4.74 -45.17
CA ALA A 31 -31.60 -3.81 -46.29
C ALA A 31 -32.99 -3.54 -46.87
N VAL A 32 -33.23 -2.31 -47.32
CA VAL A 32 -34.43 -1.89 -48.06
C VAL A 32 -33.95 -1.15 -49.32
N GLU A 33 -34.70 -1.30 -50.41
CA GLU A 33 -34.28 -0.95 -51.78
C GLU A 33 -34.24 0.57 -52.07
N PRO A 34 -33.90 0.96 -53.31
CA PRO A 34 -34.99 1.12 -54.28
C PRO A 34 -34.81 0.38 -55.63
N SER A 35 -35.85 -0.36 -56.05
CA SER A 35 -35.97 -0.97 -57.37
C SER A 35 -36.00 0.05 -58.54
N ARG A 36 -35.30 -0.30 -59.62
CA ARG A 36 -35.75 -0.14 -61.03
C ARG A 36 -34.89 -1.03 -61.93
N GLY A 37 -35.53 -1.88 -62.74
CA GLY A 37 -34.86 -2.95 -63.46
C GLY A 37 -34.95 -2.89 -64.98
N PHE A 38 -34.15 -3.73 -65.63
CA PHE A 38 -34.34 -4.20 -67.00
C PHE A 38 -34.01 -5.69 -67.05
N SER A 39 -34.90 -6.48 -67.65
CA SER A 39 -34.73 -7.94 -67.75
C SER A 39 -34.23 -8.33 -69.14
N ARG A 40 -33.10 -9.06 -69.21
CA ARG A 40 -33.01 -10.28 -70.03
C ARG A 40 -31.73 -11.08 -69.82
N ASP A 41 -31.93 -12.40 -69.81
CA ASP A 41 -31.07 -13.47 -70.34
C ASP A 41 -29.56 -13.20 -70.45
N SER A 42 -28.80 -13.68 -69.47
CA SER A 42 -27.46 -14.24 -69.69
C SER A 42 -27.20 -15.33 -68.65
N SER A 43 -26.74 -16.50 -69.10
CA SER A 43 -26.46 -17.64 -68.22
C SER A 43 -25.32 -17.32 -67.28
N VAL A 44 -25.55 -17.44 -65.97
CA VAL A 44 -24.52 -17.29 -64.95
C VAL A 44 -23.53 -18.44 -65.08
N ALA A 45 -22.40 -18.18 -65.74
CA ALA A 45 -21.19 -18.99 -65.57
C ALA A 45 -20.80 -18.96 -64.09
N ALA A 46 -20.32 -20.09 -63.57
CA ALA A 46 -19.94 -20.18 -62.16
C ALA A 46 -18.82 -19.16 -61.86
N ALA A 47 -19.13 -18.16 -61.02
CA ALA A 47 -18.15 -17.17 -60.61
C ALA A 47 -17.08 -17.83 -59.73
N ASP A 48 -15.82 -17.69 -60.13
CA ASP A 48 -14.67 -18.15 -59.35
C ASP A 48 -14.70 -17.49 -57.95
N PRO A 49 -14.70 -18.27 -56.85
CA PRO A 49 -14.81 -17.75 -55.50
C PRO A 49 -13.63 -16.86 -55.05
N LEU A 50 -12.55 -16.76 -55.84
CA LEU A 50 -11.43 -15.84 -55.61
C LEU A 50 -11.49 -14.56 -56.47
N ALA A 51 -12.34 -14.50 -57.50
CA ALA A 51 -12.39 -13.41 -58.46
C ALA A 51 -13.21 -12.21 -57.95
N ASP A 52 -12.57 -11.31 -57.19
CA ASP A 52 -13.16 -10.02 -56.83
C ASP A 52 -13.33 -9.14 -58.09
N ALA A 53 -14.59 -8.94 -58.50
CA ALA A 53 -14.97 -8.18 -59.69
C ALA A 53 -14.42 -6.73 -59.74
N ARG A 54 -13.93 -6.18 -58.62
CA ARG A 54 -13.31 -4.84 -58.55
C ARG A 54 -11.86 -4.82 -59.02
N ILE A 55 -11.18 -5.97 -59.08
CA ILE A 55 -9.76 -6.06 -59.46
C ILE A 55 -9.55 -5.74 -60.94
N ARG A 56 -10.38 -6.28 -61.84
CA ARG A 56 -10.23 -6.05 -63.29
C ARG A 56 -10.39 -4.55 -63.68
N PRO A 57 -11.43 -3.81 -63.25
CA PRO A 57 -11.56 -2.38 -63.53
C PRO A 57 -10.45 -1.52 -62.92
N LEU A 58 -9.91 -1.89 -61.75
CA LEU A 58 -8.75 -1.23 -61.15
C LEU A 58 -7.50 -1.40 -62.02
N LEU A 59 -7.27 -2.61 -62.52
CA LEU A 59 -6.15 -2.95 -63.38
C LEU A 59 -6.24 -2.28 -64.76
N GLU A 60 -7.40 -2.32 -65.41
CA GLU A 60 -7.64 -1.63 -66.69
C GLU A 60 -7.37 -0.11 -66.58
N ARG A 61 -7.84 0.52 -65.50
CA ARG A 61 -7.58 1.94 -65.22
C ARG A 61 -6.11 2.21 -64.93
N TYR A 62 -5.43 1.31 -64.20
CA TYR A 62 -3.99 1.40 -63.98
C TYR A 62 -3.22 1.30 -65.29
N TYR A 63 -3.51 0.30 -66.15
CA TYR A 63 -2.80 0.11 -67.42
C TYR A 63 -2.90 1.34 -68.34
N GLY A 64 -4.10 1.92 -68.46
CA GLY A 64 -4.33 3.13 -69.25
C GLY A 64 -3.58 4.37 -68.75
N LEU A 65 -3.40 4.51 -67.43
CA LEU A 65 -2.61 5.60 -66.82
C LEU A 65 -1.09 5.32 -66.85
N ALA A 66 -0.72 4.04 -66.76
CA ALA A 66 0.66 3.57 -66.75
C ALA A 66 1.34 3.57 -68.12
N GLY A 67 0.55 3.43 -69.19
CA GLY A 67 1.04 3.11 -70.53
C GLY A 67 1.39 1.62 -70.71
N VAL A 68 0.87 0.74 -69.84
CA VAL A 68 0.99 -0.72 -69.98
C VAL A 68 0.08 -1.17 -71.12
N LYS A 69 0.64 -1.97 -72.05
CA LYS A 69 -0.16 -2.56 -73.13
C LYS A 69 -0.65 -3.93 -72.71
N GLN A 70 -1.94 -4.18 -72.87
CA GLN A 70 -2.57 -5.47 -72.58
C GLN A 70 -2.90 -6.19 -73.89
N ALA A 71 -2.54 -7.47 -73.98
CA ALA A 71 -2.97 -8.39 -75.04
C ALA A 71 -3.79 -9.51 -74.42
N ALA A 72 -5.04 -9.70 -74.85
CA ALA A 72 -5.89 -10.77 -74.35
C ALA A 72 -5.45 -12.12 -74.94
N LEU A 73 -5.12 -13.08 -74.08
CA LEU A 73 -4.80 -14.48 -74.41
C LEU A 73 -6.00 -15.42 -74.16
N GLY A 74 -7.00 -14.96 -73.41
CA GLY A 74 -8.26 -15.65 -73.12
C GLY A 74 -9.22 -14.75 -72.33
N PRO A 75 -10.43 -15.22 -71.98
CA PRO A 75 -11.42 -14.41 -71.26
C PRO A 75 -10.92 -13.93 -69.88
N ASP A 76 -10.10 -14.76 -69.22
CA ASP A 76 -9.45 -14.49 -67.92
C ASP A 76 -7.91 -14.57 -68.00
N HIS A 77 -7.31 -14.40 -69.18
CA HIS A 77 -5.86 -14.47 -69.35
C HIS A 77 -5.37 -13.35 -70.27
N ALA A 78 -4.35 -12.60 -69.84
CA ALA A 78 -3.74 -11.56 -70.66
C ALA A 78 -2.22 -11.46 -70.44
N GLU A 79 -1.49 -11.08 -71.49
CA GLU A 79 -0.12 -10.59 -71.36
C GLU A 79 -0.11 -9.06 -71.19
N LEU A 80 0.76 -8.59 -70.30
CA LEU A 80 1.01 -7.17 -70.02
C LEU A 80 2.43 -6.83 -70.46
N SER A 81 2.60 -5.89 -71.39
CA SER A 81 3.90 -5.32 -71.77
C SER A 81 4.16 -4.03 -71.01
N LEU A 82 5.27 -3.99 -70.27
CA LEU A 82 5.59 -2.96 -69.29
C LEU A 82 6.55 -1.89 -69.87
N PRO A 83 6.14 -0.60 -69.88
CA PRO A 83 7.04 0.50 -70.24
C PRO A 83 8.16 0.62 -69.20
N LYS A 84 9.32 1.15 -69.60
CA LYS A 84 10.54 1.20 -68.76
C LYS A 84 10.34 1.77 -67.35
N ALA A 85 9.39 2.70 -67.18
CA ALA A 85 9.08 3.33 -65.90
C ALA A 85 8.22 2.48 -64.93
N GLU A 86 7.67 1.33 -65.36
CA GLU A 86 6.91 0.42 -64.50
C GLU A 86 7.72 -0.81 -64.06
N ARG A 87 8.71 -1.21 -64.87
CA ARG A 87 9.46 -2.46 -64.68
C ARG A 87 10.04 -2.67 -63.27
N PRO A 88 10.58 -1.66 -62.56
CA PRO A 88 11.10 -1.84 -61.21
C PRO A 88 10.07 -2.40 -60.20
N PHE A 89 8.78 -2.11 -60.39
CA PHE A 89 7.72 -2.65 -59.53
C PHE A 89 7.38 -4.11 -59.84
N PHE A 90 7.74 -4.61 -61.03
CA PHE A 90 7.46 -5.96 -61.51
C PHE A 90 8.73 -6.79 -61.76
N ARG A 91 9.75 -6.60 -60.92
CA ARG A 91 11.03 -7.33 -60.95
C ARG A 91 11.80 -7.16 -62.27
N ASP A 92 11.78 -5.94 -62.80
CA ASP A 92 12.45 -5.46 -64.03
C ASP A 92 12.06 -6.17 -65.34
N ARG A 93 10.98 -6.96 -65.33
CA ARG A 93 10.45 -7.67 -66.50
C ARG A 93 9.97 -6.72 -67.61
N GLU A 94 10.12 -7.14 -68.88
CA GLU A 94 9.56 -6.42 -70.03
C GLU A 94 8.09 -6.77 -70.32
N SER A 95 7.67 -8.00 -70.01
CA SER A 95 6.27 -8.41 -69.97
C SER A 95 5.99 -9.44 -68.87
N LEU A 96 4.71 -9.66 -68.56
CA LEU A 96 4.25 -10.77 -67.73
C LEU A 96 2.88 -11.28 -68.19
N ARG A 97 2.58 -12.55 -67.92
CA ARG A 97 1.26 -13.17 -68.11
C ARG A 97 0.46 -13.08 -66.81
N VAL A 98 -0.84 -12.80 -66.91
CA VAL A 98 -1.73 -12.56 -65.76
C VAL A 98 -3.05 -13.32 -65.91
N ALA A 99 -3.36 -14.16 -64.91
CA ALA A 99 -4.59 -14.95 -64.82
C ALA A 99 -5.59 -14.29 -63.87
N PHE A 100 -6.85 -14.17 -64.29
CA PHE A 100 -7.95 -13.56 -63.51
C PHE A 100 -8.88 -14.58 -62.83
N SER A 101 -8.70 -15.87 -63.15
CA SER A 101 -9.38 -17.02 -62.51
C SER A 101 -8.41 -18.19 -62.35
N LEU A 102 -8.70 -19.11 -61.42
CA LEU A 102 -7.95 -20.36 -61.24
C LEU A 102 -7.92 -21.18 -62.54
N ASP A 103 -9.06 -21.23 -63.21
CA ASP A 103 -9.27 -21.77 -64.55
C ASP A 103 -8.23 -21.27 -65.59
N ALA A 104 -7.81 -20.01 -65.51
CA ALA A 104 -6.77 -19.45 -66.38
C ALA A 104 -5.35 -19.81 -65.91
N LEU A 105 -5.11 -19.88 -64.59
CA LEU A 105 -3.84 -20.28 -64.00
C LEU A 105 -3.51 -21.77 -64.23
N GLU A 106 -4.51 -22.66 -64.19
CA GLU A 106 -4.31 -24.09 -64.48
C GLU A 106 -3.93 -24.34 -65.95
N ARG A 107 -4.35 -23.43 -66.86
CA ARG A 107 -3.99 -23.46 -68.29
C ARG A 107 -2.61 -22.84 -68.58
N ASP A 108 -2.14 -21.95 -67.71
CA ASP A 108 -0.82 -21.33 -67.81
C ASP A 108 -0.19 -21.12 -66.42
N PRO A 109 0.50 -22.14 -65.88
CA PRO A 109 1.09 -22.09 -64.53
C PRO A 109 2.21 -21.05 -64.33
N ASP A 110 2.70 -20.42 -65.40
CA ASP A 110 3.69 -19.34 -65.34
C ASP A 110 3.05 -17.96 -65.12
N ALA A 111 1.72 -17.84 -65.27
CA ALA A 111 1.01 -16.57 -65.12
C ALA A 111 0.90 -16.16 -63.64
N GLU A 112 0.98 -14.86 -63.33
CA GLU A 112 0.70 -14.38 -61.98
C GLU A 112 -0.82 -14.16 -61.79
N ILE A 113 -1.38 -14.67 -60.70
CA ILE A 113 -2.83 -14.60 -60.44
C ILE A 113 -3.27 -13.25 -59.86
N ALA A 114 -4.32 -12.65 -60.42
CA ALA A 114 -4.87 -11.34 -60.06
C ALA A 114 -6.01 -11.42 -59.03
N VAL A 115 -5.71 -11.94 -57.83
CA VAL A 115 -6.67 -12.07 -56.71
C VAL A 115 -6.22 -11.29 -55.47
N LEU A 116 -7.13 -11.08 -54.52
CA LEU A 116 -6.83 -10.38 -53.27
C LEU A 116 -5.69 -11.08 -52.50
N GLY A 117 -4.67 -10.31 -52.13
CA GLY A 117 -3.48 -10.83 -51.42
C GLY A 117 -2.41 -11.47 -52.31
N SER A 118 -2.58 -11.50 -53.63
CA SER A 118 -1.56 -12.05 -54.53
C SER A 118 -0.31 -11.16 -54.61
N PRO A 119 0.88 -11.73 -54.92
CA PRO A 119 2.10 -10.96 -55.15
C PRO A 119 1.95 -9.96 -56.31
N PHE A 120 1.20 -10.30 -57.37
CA PHE A 120 0.94 -9.39 -58.49
C PHE A 120 0.12 -8.18 -58.04
N LEU A 121 -0.98 -8.38 -57.32
CA LEU A 121 -1.79 -7.27 -56.84
C LEU A 121 -1.03 -6.39 -55.83
N ALA A 122 -0.12 -6.96 -55.04
CA ALA A 122 0.79 -6.21 -54.19
C ALA A 122 1.75 -5.31 -55.00
N GLN A 123 2.40 -5.85 -56.05
CA GLN A 123 3.26 -5.10 -56.98
C GLN A 123 2.49 -3.96 -57.67
N VAL A 124 1.26 -4.20 -58.13
CA VAL A 124 0.38 -3.17 -58.71
C VAL A 124 0.03 -2.09 -57.68
N ILE A 125 -0.32 -2.46 -56.44
CA ILE A 125 -0.63 -1.48 -55.38
C ILE A 125 0.61 -0.65 -55.01
N GLU A 126 1.81 -1.22 -55.08
CA GLU A 126 3.07 -0.50 -54.88
C GLU A 126 3.37 0.47 -56.03
N ALA A 127 3.23 0.04 -57.29
CA ALA A 127 3.37 0.88 -58.48
C ALA A 127 2.35 2.05 -58.49
N ILE A 128 1.10 1.79 -58.09
CA ILE A 128 0.08 2.83 -57.93
C ILE A 128 0.50 3.80 -56.82
N ARG A 129 0.93 3.33 -55.65
CA ARG A 129 1.31 4.19 -54.51
C ARG A 129 2.52 5.07 -54.79
N SER A 130 3.56 4.53 -55.43
CA SER A 130 4.78 5.28 -55.75
C SER A 130 4.51 6.47 -56.68
N ARG A 131 3.53 6.31 -57.58
CA ARG A 131 3.08 7.33 -58.55
C ARG A 131 2.01 8.26 -57.99
N ALA A 132 1.07 7.73 -57.21
CA ALA A 132 -0.09 8.46 -56.70
C ALA A 132 0.20 9.27 -55.42
N ALA A 133 1.34 9.09 -54.75
CA ALA A 133 1.67 9.80 -53.51
C ALA A 133 1.57 11.34 -53.60
N ARG A 134 1.79 11.91 -54.80
CA ARG A 134 1.60 13.34 -55.09
C ARG A 134 0.96 13.53 -56.47
N LEU A 135 -0.17 14.22 -56.53
CA LEU A 135 -0.85 14.60 -57.78
C LEU A 135 -0.83 16.14 -57.90
N SER A 136 -0.17 16.67 -58.93
CA SER A 136 -0.10 18.11 -59.20
C SER A 136 -1.02 18.47 -60.37
N LEU A 137 -2.00 19.34 -60.12
CA LEU A 137 -3.09 19.66 -61.04
C LEU A 137 -2.78 20.83 -62.01
N GLY A 138 -1.70 21.58 -61.76
CA GLY A 138 -1.34 22.79 -62.51
C GLY A 138 -1.79 24.08 -61.83
N LEU A 139 -1.97 25.15 -62.60
CA LEU A 139 -2.37 26.48 -62.11
C LEU A 139 -3.89 26.64 -62.17
N ILE A 140 -4.51 27.09 -61.08
CA ILE A 140 -5.92 27.52 -61.04
C ILE A 140 -6.04 28.88 -61.75
N GLU A 141 -7.10 29.04 -62.56
CA GLU A 141 -7.32 30.26 -63.35
C GLU A 141 -7.82 31.43 -62.47
N PRO A 142 -7.16 32.61 -62.50
CA PRO A 142 -7.59 33.75 -61.70
C PRO A 142 -8.88 34.37 -62.25
N THR A 143 -9.86 34.50 -61.37
CA THR A 143 -11.15 35.20 -61.61
C THR A 143 -11.02 36.72 -61.52
N VAL A 144 -9.95 37.22 -60.89
CA VAL A 144 -9.64 38.65 -60.75
C VAL A 144 -8.29 38.95 -61.42
N PRO A 145 -8.18 39.98 -62.29
CA PRO A 145 -6.89 40.34 -62.88
C PRO A 145 -5.90 40.80 -61.80
N PRO A 146 -4.61 40.45 -61.92
CA PRO A 146 -3.60 40.89 -60.96
C PRO A 146 -3.49 42.42 -60.92
N PRO A 147 -3.39 43.05 -59.72
CA PRO A 147 -3.26 44.49 -59.61
C PRO A 147 -1.94 45.00 -60.22
N SER A 148 -2.02 46.12 -60.94
CA SER A 148 -0.87 46.76 -61.60
C SER A 148 0.17 47.31 -60.62
N ASP A 149 -0.29 47.86 -59.50
CA ASP A 149 0.50 48.63 -58.53
C ASP A 149 0.31 48.08 -57.11
N PRO A 150 1.38 48.10 -56.27
CA PRO A 150 1.30 47.67 -54.87
C PRO A 150 0.47 48.68 -54.06
N LYS A 151 -0.58 48.18 -53.41
CA LYS A 151 -1.45 48.98 -52.54
C LYS A 151 -1.03 48.82 -51.08
N SER A 152 -1.18 49.88 -50.29
CA SER A 152 -1.15 49.78 -48.84
C SER A 152 -2.42 49.10 -48.33
N VAL A 153 -2.28 48.16 -47.39
CA VAL A 153 -3.42 47.50 -46.73
C VAL A 153 -3.30 47.70 -45.22
N GLU A 154 -4.39 48.12 -44.59
CA GLU A 154 -4.47 48.26 -43.15
C GLU A 154 -4.68 46.90 -42.48
N LEU A 155 -4.00 46.68 -41.35
CA LEU A 155 -4.17 45.47 -40.56
C LEU A 155 -5.42 45.63 -39.67
N THR A 156 -6.45 44.83 -39.92
CA THR A 156 -7.72 44.88 -39.16
C THR A 156 -7.66 44.14 -37.83
N VAL A 157 -6.65 43.30 -37.59
CA VAL A 157 -6.48 42.54 -36.35
C VAL A 157 -5.64 43.36 -35.36
N PRO A 158 -6.10 43.58 -34.12
CA PRO A 158 -5.34 44.34 -33.12
C PRO A 158 -4.08 43.59 -32.69
N VAL A 159 -3.08 44.35 -32.27
CA VAL A 159 -1.82 43.85 -31.71
C VAL A 159 -1.87 43.99 -30.18
N ARG A 160 -1.63 42.90 -29.45
CA ARG A 160 -1.51 42.92 -27.98
C ARG A 160 -0.33 43.80 -27.60
N ASP A 161 -0.59 44.79 -26.75
CA ASP A 161 0.43 45.68 -26.18
C ASP A 161 1.37 46.24 -27.28
N GLY A 162 0.85 46.66 -28.43
CA GLY A 162 1.66 47.03 -29.61
C GLY A 162 0.90 47.64 -30.79
N THR A 163 1.58 47.80 -31.94
CA THR A 163 1.06 48.38 -33.18
C THR A 163 1.57 47.61 -34.42
N ALA A 164 1.08 47.96 -35.61
CA ALA A 164 1.59 47.43 -36.88
C ALA A 164 1.85 48.56 -37.90
N GLN A 165 2.97 48.49 -38.60
CA GLN A 165 3.34 49.42 -39.66
C GLN A 165 2.65 49.00 -40.99
N PRO A 166 2.07 49.92 -41.78
CA PRO A 166 1.30 49.59 -42.99
C PRO A 166 2.04 48.69 -43.98
N GLY A 167 1.39 47.60 -44.39
CA GLY A 167 1.95 46.61 -45.31
C GLY A 167 1.67 46.94 -46.77
N ALA A 168 2.64 46.65 -47.63
CA ALA A 168 2.53 46.77 -49.09
C ALA A 168 2.18 45.41 -49.73
N THR A 169 1.31 45.41 -50.74
CA THR A 169 0.93 44.18 -51.45
C THR A 169 1.94 43.73 -52.51
N ARG A 170 2.05 42.41 -52.69
CA ARG A 170 2.91 41.75 -53.69
C ARG A 170 2.19 40.54 -54.29
N LEU A 171 2.50 40.21 -55.55
CA LEU A 171 2.00 39.00 -56.20
C LEU A 171 2.87 37.79 -55.84
N ALA A 172 2.21 36.70 -55.44
CA ALA A 172 2.85 35.43 -55.13
C ALA A 172 2.09 34.24 -55.72
N VAL A 173 2.79 33.13 -55.93
CA VAL A 173 2.22 31.84 -56.29
C VAL A 173 2.30 30.94 -55.08
N HIS A 174 1.15 30.51 -54.57
CA HIS A 174 1.06 29.60 -53.44
C HIS A 174 0.62 28.20 -53.89
N PRO A 175 1.24 27.13 -53.38
CA PRO A 175 0.71 25.78 -53.49
C PRO A 175 -0.49 25.60 -52.54
N VAL A 176 -1.65 25.25 -53.10
CA VAL A 176 -2.83 24.80 -52.36
C VAL A 176 -3.02 23.31 -52.55
N GLY A 177 -3.58 22.59 -51.58
CA GLY A 177 -3.77 21.15 -51.69
C GLY A 177 -4.62 20.50 -50.60
N ARG A 178 -5.02 19.26 -50.85
CA ARG A 178 -5.75 18.40 -49.90
C ARG A 178 -5.05 17.05 -49.74
N LEU A 179 -5.04 16.54 -48.51
CA LEU A 179 -4.42 15.28 -48.14
C LEU A 179 -5.50 14.19 -48.01
N VAL A 180 -5.37 13.14 -48.81
CA VAL A 180 -6.13 11.90 -48.66
C VAL A 180 -5.39 11.00 -47.68
N VAL A 181 -6.05 10.59 -46.60
CA VAL A 181 -5.47 9.75 -45.55
C VAL A 181 -6.31 8.51 -45.29
N ARG A 182 -5.68 7.43 -44.80
CA ARG A 182 -6.38 6.33 -44.13
C ARG A 182 -6.31 6.56 -42.61
N VAL A 183 -7.48 6.69 -41.97
CA VAL A 183 -7.60 6.76 -40.52
C VAL A 183 -8.00 5.39 -39.99
N VAL A 184 -7.16 4.84 -39.12
CA VAL A 184 -7.35 3.55 -38.44
C VAL A 184 -7.57 3.82 -36.96
N LEU A 185 -8.79 3.61 -36.45
CA LEU A 185 -9.11 3.70 -35.03
C LEU A 185 -8.98 2.32 -34.39
N ARG A 186 -8.28 2.22 -33.25
CA ARG A 186 -8.07 0.97 -32.52
C ARG A 186 -8.36 1.15 -31.04
N ALA A 187 -9.10 0.21 -30.44
CA ALA A 187 -9.25 0.07 -29.00
C ALA A 187 -9.61 -1.39 -28.66
N GLY A 188 -8.93 -1.98 -27.68
CA GLY A 188 -9.10 -3.40 -27.35
C GLY A 188 -8.87 -4.27 -28.59
N ALA A 189 -9.84 -5.13 -28.91
CA ALA A 189 -9.85 -5.93 -30.15
C ALA A 189 -10.49 -5.21 -31.36
N GLY A 190 -11.27 -4.14 -31.14
CA GLY A 190 -12.00 -3.46 -32.20
C GLY A 190 -11.13 -2.50 -33.03
N VAL A 191 -11.19 -2.67 -34.35
CA VAL A 191 -10.49 -1.86 -35.35
C VAL A 191 -11.49 -1.32 -36.37
N GLU A 192 -11.39 -0.03 -36.68
CA GLU A 192 -12.19 0.65 -37.70
C GLU A 192 -11.26 1.38 -38.67
N GLU A 193 -11.33 1.08 -39.98
CA GLU A 193 -10.56 1.78 -41.02
C GLU A 193 -11.49 2.54 -41.95
N ALA A 194 -11.13 3.78 -42.32
CA ALA A 194 -11.72 4.45 -43.48
C ALA A 194 -10.73 5.44 -44.12
N VAL A 195 -10.97 5.76 -45.39
CA VAL A 195 -10.33 6.88 -46.07
C VAL A 195 -11.03 8.17 -45.66
N VAL A 196 -10.26 9.22 -45.36
CA VAL A 196 -10.75 10.56 -45.01
C VAL A 196 -9.97 11.57 -45.83
N GLU A 197 -10.65 12.59 -46.34
CA GLU A 197 -10.05 13.68 -47.10
C GLU A 197 -10.00 14.95 -46.24
N SER A 198 -8.85 15.63 -46.21
CA SER A 198 -8.78 16.97 -45.64
C SER A 198 -9.62 17.97 -46.46
N ASP A 199 -9.84 19.16 -45.92
CA ASP A 199 -10.22 20.31 -46.75
C ASP A 199 -9.03 20.75 -47.60
N VAL A 200 -9.24 21.70 -48.50
CA VAL A 200 -8.14 22.33 -49.26
C VAL A 200 -7.46 23.36 -48.35
N TYR A 201 -6.14 23.26 -48.25
CA TYR A 201 -5.28 24.15 -47.48
C TYR A 201 -4.33 24.89 -48.40
N ASP A 202 -4.03 26.14 -48.06
CA ASP A 202 -2.80 26.77 -48.51
C ASP A 202 -1.62 26.10 -47.77
N LEU A 203 -0.73 25.45 -48.53
CA LEU A 203 0.36 24.66 -47.98
C LEU A 203 1.55 25.52 -47.53
N SER A 204 1.55 26.82 -47.84
CA SER A 204 2.52 27.82 -47.38
C SER A 204 2.02 28.58 -46.14
N ALA A 205 0.78 29.08 -46.17
CA ALA A 205 0.17 29.76 -45.04
C ALA A 205 -0.30 28.79 -43.94
N GLY A 206 -0.57 27.52 -44.28
CA GLY A 206 -1.05 26.52 -43.33
C GLY A 206 -2.52 26.66 -42.95
N ALA A 207 -3.28 27.45 -43.72
CA ALA A 207 -4.67 27.83 -43.45
C ALA A 207 -5.63 27.18 -44.46
N LYS A 208 -6.88 26.92 -44.05
CA LYS A 208 -7.94 26.46 -44.97
C LYS A 208 -8.25 27.60 -45.95
N VAL A 209 -8.46 27.26 -47.23
CA VAL A 209 -8.91 28.23 -48.26
C VAL A 209 -10.44 28.45 -48.22
N ASP A 210 -10.89 29.53 -48.83
CA ASP A 210 -12.31 29.81 -49.06
C ASP A 210 -13.00 28.72 -49.89
N ASP A 211 -14.32 28.58 -49.72
CA ASP A 211 -15.07 27.49 -50.37
C ASP A 211 -15.19 27.68 -51.92
N ASP A 212 -15.00 28.90 -52.44
CA ASP A 212 -14.92 29.19 -53.88
C ASP A 212 -13.61 28.66 -54.49
N LEU A 213 -12.45 28.99 -53.90
CA LEU A 213 -11.16 28.42 -54.29
C LEU A 213 -11.12 26.89 -54.09
N ALA A 214 -11.72 26.38 -53.00
CA ALA A 214 -11.90 24.94 -52.83
C ALA A 214 -12.82 24.34 -53.92
N GLY A 215 -13.81 25.10 -54.41
CA GLY A 215 -14.63 24.75 -55.57
C GLY A 215 -13.79 24.59 -56.83
N ALA A 216 -13.08 25.64 -57.22
CA ALA A 216 -12.19 25.66 -58.40
C ALA A 216 -11.13 24.55 -58.35
N PHE A 217 -10.56 24.27 -57.17
CA PHE A 217 -9.66 23.13 -56.95
C PHE A 217 -10.33 21.78 -57.29
N ARG A 218 -11.57 21.56 -56.81
CA ARG A 218 -12.33 20.32 -57.05
C ARG A 218 -12.83 20.20 -58.50
N ASP A 219 -13.03 21.30 -59.21
CA ASP A 219 -13.34 21.31 -60.64
C ASP A 219 -12.13 20.92 -61.48
N LEU A 220 -10.94 21.41 -61.11
CA LEU A 220 -9.67 21.07 -61.75
C LEU A 220 -9.28 19.61 -61.47
N GLU A 221 -9.43 19.14 -60.22
CA GLU A 221 -9.19 17.74 -59.83
C GLU A 221 -10.10 16.76 -60.58
N ALA A 222 -11.37 17.13 -60.78
CA ALA A 222 -12.33 16.33 -61.54
C ALA A 222 -12.21 16.47 -63.06
N GLY A 223 -11.25 17.26 -63.57
CA GLY A 223 -11.06 17.51 -65.00
C GLY A 223 -12.21 18.27 -65.67
N ARG A 224 -13.07 18.96 -64.91
CA ARG A 224 -14.16 19.80 -65.44
C ARG A 224 -13.63 21.09 -66.07
N VAL A 225 -12.49 21.57 -65.59
CA VAL A 225 -11.72 22.70 -66.16
C VAL A 225 -10.30 22.26 -66.50
N LYS A 226 -9.62 23.02 -67.35
CA LYS A 226 -8.20 22.81 -67.68
C LYS A 226 -7.32 23.73 -66.82
N PRO A 227 -6.06 23.36 -66.53
CA PRO A 227 -5.14 24.25 -65.84
C PRO A 227 -4.81 25.48 -66.69
N ALA A 228 -4.69 26.63 -66.03
CA ALA A 228 -4.38 27.91 -66.65
C ALA A 228 -2.94 27.97 -67.19
N ASN A 229 -2.70 28.89 -68.14
CA ASN A 229 -1.38 29.09 -68.71
C ASN A 229 -0.42 29.68 -67.67
N THR A 230 0.71 29.01 -67.44
CA THR A 230 1.74 29.41 -66.47
C THR A 230 2.37 30.77 -66.76
N SER A 231 2.19 31.32 -67.97
CA SER A 231 2.59 32.70 -68.31
C SER A 231 1.92 33.76 -67.42
N VAL A 232 0.69 33.54 -66.97
CA VAL A 232 -0.07 34.47 -66.11
C VAL A 232 0.61 34.67 -64.75
N ALA A 233 1.30 33.64 -64.26
CA ALA A 233 2.01 33.66 -62.98
C ALA A 233 3.49 34.10 -63.10
N ARG A 234 3.97 34.50 -64.29
CA ARG A 234 5.41 34.69 -64.57
C ARG A 234 6.08 35.81 -63.75
N ALA A 235 5.32 36.82 -63.32
CA ALA A 235 5.83 37.94 -62.52
C ALA A 235 5.69 37.73 -61.00
N ALA A 236 5.07 36.63 -60.55
CA ALA A 236 4.75 36.37 -59.16
C ALA A 236 5.81 35.47 -58.49
N ALA A 237 6.19 35.80 -57.25
CA ALA A 237 7.17 35.02 -56.50
C ALA A 237 6.56 33.68 -56.03
N ARG A 238 7.22 32.55 -56.31
CA ARG A 238 6.79 31.26 -55.74
C ARG A 238 7.15 31.21 -54.26
N VAL A 239 6.16 30.96 -53.41
CA VAL A 239 6.37 30.72 -51.97
C VAL A 239 6.44 29.20 -51.74
N PRO A 240 7.43 28.71 -50.97
CA PRO A 240 7.56 27.28 -50.72
C PRO A 240 6.42 26.75 -49.82
N THR A 241 6.09 25.47 -49.96
CA THR A 241 5.32 24.73 -48.95
C THR A 241 6.03 24.82 -47.59
N ARG A 242 5.27 24.81 -46.50
CA ARG A 242 5.80 24.59 -45.15
C ARG A 242 6.55 23.26 -45.06
N GLU A 243 7.42 23.16 -44.06
CA GLU A 243 8.06 21.90 -43.72
C GLU A 243 7.02 20.79 -43.47
N PRO A 244 7.24 19.55 -43.96
CA PRO A 244 6.23 18.49 -43.91
C PRO A 244 5.73 18.19 -42.50
N ALA A 245 6.58 18.34 -41.47
CA ALA A 245 6.20 18.15 -40.08
C ALA A 245 5.12 19.15 -39.61
N ASP A 246 5.25 20.42 -39.97
CA ASP A 246 4.31 21.47 -39.55
C ASP A 246 3.03 21.45 -40.37
N LEU A 247 3.13 21.17 -41.68
CA LEU A 247 1.96 20.90 -42.51
C LEU A 247 1.16 19.70 -41.97
N LEU A 248 1.84 18.61 -41.56
CA LEU A 248 1.19 17.47 -40.92
C LEU A 248 0.55 17.84 -39.58
N ARG A 249 1.20 18.61 -38.70
CA ARG A 249 0.60 19.08 -37.43
C ARG A 249 -0.72 19.82 -37.69
N LEU A 250 -0.73 20.75 -38.63
CA LEU A 250 -1.90 21.54 -39.01
C LEU A 250 -3.02 20.66 -39.59
N VAL A 251 -2.71 19.86 -40.62
CA VAL A 251 -3.69 18.99 -41.29
C VAL A 251 -4.24 17.91 -40.34
N LEU A 252 -3.42 17.37 -39.42
CA LEU A 252 -3.86 16.43 -38.38
C LEU A 252 -4.85 17.06 -37.38
N SER A 253 -4.71 18.34 -37.06
CA SER A 253 -5.66 19.03 -36.17
C SER A 253 -7.08 19.05 -36.76
N HIS A 254 -7.20 19.35 -38.06
CA HIS A 254 -8.46 19.32 -38.79
C HIS A 254 -8.95 17.89 -39.11
N LEU A 255 -8.05 16.95 -39.44
CA LEU A 255 -8.44 15.53 -39.61
C LEU A 255 -9.02 14.94 -38.32
N ARG A 256 -8.57 15.41 -37.14
CA ARG A 256 -9.16 15.08 -35.84
C ARG A 256 -10.54 15.71 -35.66
N GLU A 257 -10.78 16.93 -36.16
CA GLU A 257 -12.12 17.56 -36.18
C GLU A 257 -13.08 16.80 -37.10
N LYS A 258 -12.71 16.54 -38.36
CA LYS A 258 -13.53 15.69 -39.27
C LYS A 258 -13.77 14.28 -38.75
N SER A 259 -12.80 13.70 -38.04
CA SER A 259 -12.94 12.35 -37.45
C SER A 259 -13.63 12.34 -36.07
N ALA A 260 -14.00 13.50 -35.52
CA ALA A 260 -14.42 13.60 -34.12
C ALA A 260 -15.62 12.69 -33.79
N GLY A 261 -16.66 12.69 -34.63
CA GLY A 261 -17.83 11.81 -34.43
C GLY A 261 -17.48 10.32 -34.42
N ARG A 262 -16.58 9.87 -35.30
CA ARG A 262 -16.09 8.49 -35.35
C ARG A 262 -15.25 8.13 -34.12
N VAL A 263 -14.37 9.05 -33.69
CA VAL A 263 -13.55 8.89 -32.47
C VAL A 263 -14.43 8.81 -31.23
N THR A 264 -15.49 9.63 -31.12
CA THR A 264 -16.47 9.56 -30.03
C THR A 264 -17.25 8.25 -30.06
N ALA A 265 -17.79 7.85 -31.22
CA ALA A 265 -18.50 6.59 -31.36
C ALA A 265 -17.63 5.38 -30.97
N ARG A 266 -16.37 5.32 -31.42
CA ARG A 266 -15.46 4.22 -31.03
C ARG A 266 -15.05 4.30 -29.54
N ARG A 267 -15.00 5.47 -28.91
CA ARG A 267 -14.81 5.61 -27.46
C ARG A 267 -15.99 5.02 -26.69
N GLU A 268 -17.22 5.40 -27.02
CA GLU A 268 -18.42 4.88 -26.36
C GLU A 268 -18.52 3.35 -26.44
N VAL A 269 -18.15 2.76 -27.58
CA VAL A 269 -18.13 1.30 -27.73
C VAL A 269 -16.97 0.68 -26.96
N ALA A 270 -15.76 1.26 -27.00
CA ALA A 270 -14.60 0.77 -26.26
C ALA A 270 -14.77 0.88 -24.73
N GLU A 271 -15.48 1.89 -24.23
CA GLU A 271 -15.83 2.05 -22.81
C GLU A 271 -16.84 0.99 -22.35
N LYS A 272 -17.83 0.65 -23.19
CA LYS A 272 -18.78 -0.46 -22.96
C LYS A 272 -18.07 -1.81 -22.97
N GLU A 273 -17.18 -2.05 -23.94
CA GLU A 273 -16.33 -3.25 -24.03
C GLU A 273 -15.41 -3.38 -22.79
N LEU A 274 -14.74 -2.29 -22.40
CA LEU A 274 -13.86 -2.25 -21.22
C LEU A 274 -14.62 -2.52 -19.92
N ALA A 275 -15.79 -1.93 -19.72
CA ALA A 275 -16.59 -2.14 -18.51
C ALA A 275 -17.02 -3.62 -18.34
N LEU A 276 -17.38 -4.28 -19.45
CA LEU A 276 -17.71 -5.72 -19.45
C LEU A 276 -16.49 -6.59 -19.14
N GLU A 277 -15.32 -6.26 -19.72
CA GLU A 277 -14.08 -7.00 -19.54
C GLU A 277 -13.48 -6.81 -18.13
N LEU A 278 -13.45 -5.59 -17.60
CA LEU A 278 -13.03 -5.34 -16.21
C LEU A 278 -13.91 -6.10 -15.24
N GLY A 279 -15.25 -6.01 -15.37
CA GLY A 279 -16.16 -6.80 -14.55
C GLY A 279 -15.98 -8.33 -14.67
N ARG A 280 -15.42 -8.83 -15.79
CA ARG A 280 -15.03 -10.24 -15.95
C ARG A 280 -13.73 -10.56 -15.19
N LEU A 281 -12.73 -9.69 -15.30
CA LEU A 281 -11.46 -9.82 -14.59
C LEU A 281 -11.66 -9.75 -13.07
N ASP A 282 -12.44 -8.78 -12.58
CA ASP A 282 -12.72 -8.56 -11.17
C ASP A 282 -13.37 -9.83 -10.56
N ARG A 283 -14.43 -10.38 -11.18
CA ARG A 283 -15.07 -11.64 -10.75
C ARG A 283 -14.11 -12.84 -10.79
N TYR A 284 -13.21 -12.90 -11.77
CA TYR A 284 -12.23 -13.99 -11.89
C TYR A 284 -11.19 -13.94 -10.77
N PHE A 285 -10.60 -12.77 -10.51
CA PHE A 285 -9.63 -12.60 -9.42
C PHE A 285 -10.29 -12.69 -8.04
N GLU A 286 -11.52 -12.22 -7.86
CA GLU A 286 -12.32 -12.49 -6.65
C GLU A 286 -12.46 -13.98 -6.36
N SER A 287 -12.69 -14.81 -7.37
CA SER A 287 -12.82 -16.26 -7.19
C SER A 287 -11.51 -16.87 -6.70
N ILE A 288 -10.39 -16.51 -7.33
CA ILE A 288 -9.05 -17.01 -6.95
C ILE A 288 -8.66 -16.54 -5.54
N LEU A 289 -8.95 -15.27 -5.20
CA LEU A 289 -8.66 -14.71 -3.88
C LEU A 289 -9.46 -15.39 -2.76
N LYS A 290 -10.70 -15.82 -3.03
CA LYS A 290 -11.52 -16.62 -2.08
C LYS A 290 -10.97 -18.03 -1.85
N GLU A 291 -10.11 -18.52 -2.75
CA GLU A 291 -9.41 -19.81 -2.63
C GLU A 291 -8.02 -19.69 -1.98
N GLN A 292 -7.48 -18.47 -1.78
CA GLN A 292 -6.19 -18.25 -1.12
C GLN A 292 -6.34 -18.03 0.38
N THR A 293 -5.59 -18.78 1.18
CA THR A 293 -5.49 -18.60 2.64
C THR A 293 -4.13 -18.06 3.10
N ASP A 294 -3.14 -18.05 2.21
CA ASP A 294 -1.78 -17.58 2.48
C ASP A 294 -1.60 -16.07 2.13
N PRO A 295 -1.10 -15.23 3.04
CA PRO A 295 -0.91 -13.79 2.79
C PRO A 295 0.02 -13.44 1.61
N GLU A 296 1.08 -14.22 1.36
CA GLU A 296 2.03 -13.94 0.26
C GLU A 296 1.38 -14.23 -1.11
N SER A 297 0.62 -15.32 -1.18
CA SER A 297 -0.20 -15.70 -2.34
C SER A 297 -1.31 -14.69 -2.59
N VAL A 298 -2.02 -14.22 -1.55
CA VAL A 298 -3.02 -13.14 -1.65
C VAL A 298 -2.39 -11.86 -2.20
N GLY A 299 -1.22 -11.45 -1.69
CA GLY A 299 -0.49 -10.28 -2.19
C GLY A 299 -0.10 -10.42 -3.66
N THR A 300 0.39 -11.60 -4.06
CA THR A 300 0.80 -11.90 -5.44
C THR A 300 -0.38 -11.89 -6.42
N VAL A 301 -1.51 -12.50 -6.06
CA VAL A 301 -2.73 -12.49 -6.89
C VAL A 301 -3.30 -11.07 -7.01
N THR A 302 -3.30 -10.29 -5.92
CA THR A 302 -3.75 -8.89 -5.93
C THR A 302 -2.89 -8.02 -6.85
N ALA A 303 -1.56 -8.17 -6.78
CA ALA A 303 -0.63 -7.45 -7.66
C ALA A 303 -0.73 -7.87 -9.15
N LEU A 304 -1.17 -9.10 -9.43
CA LEU A 304 -1.50 -9.56 -10.79
C LEU A 304 -2.83 -8.99 -11.29
N ALA A 305 -3.84 -8.91 -10.43
CA ALA A 305 -5.15 -8.34 -10.76
C ALA A 305 -5.04 -6.87 -11.18
N GLU A 306 -4.42 -6.03 -10.36
CA GLU A 306 -4.22 -4.60 -10.68
C GLU A 306 -3.34 -4.39 -11.93
N ARG A 307 -2.36 -5.28 -12.17
CA ARG A 307 -1.56 -5.26 -13.39
C ARG A 307 -2.41 -5.54 -14.64
N ARG A 308 -3.30 -6.53 -14.60
CA ARG A 308 -4.20 -6.86 -15.72
C ARG A 308 -5.25 -5.78 -15.93
N ARG A 309 -5.83 -5.24 -14.86
CA ARG A 309 -6.74 -4.10 -14.87
C ARG A 309 -6.12 -2.87 -15.54
N THR A 310 -4.89 -2.53 -15.16
CA THR A 310 -4.10 -1.45 -15.78
C THR A 310 -3.77 -1.74 -17.25
N GLU A 311 -3.41 -2.99 -17.58
CA GLU A 311 -3.12 -3.40 -18.96
C GLU A 311 -4.34 -3.22 -19.87
N GLU A 312 -5.52 -3.66 -19.43
CA GLU A 312 -6.75 -3.61 -20.25
C GLU A 312 -7.28 -2.19 -20.41
N ILE A 313 -7.22 -1.36 -19.36
CA ILE A 313 -7.47 0.09 -19.47
C ILE A 313 -6.55 0.71 -20.55
N ARG A 314 -5.25 0.33 -20.60
CA ARG A 314 -4.30 0.84 -21.61
C ARG A 314 -4.52 0.28 -23.03
N ARG A 315 -5.19 -0.89 -23.14
CA ARG A 315 -5.58 -1.52 -24.43
C ARG A 315 -6.83 -0.88 -25.00
N SER A 316 -7.83 -0.56 -24.18
CA SER A 316 -9.11 0.03 -24.61
C SER A 316 -9.07 1.55 -24.82
N GLN A 317 -7.96 2.22 -24.52
CA GLN A 317 -7.72 3.60 -24.97
C GLN A 317 -7.75 3.71 -26.50
N VAL A 318 -8.72 4.46 -27.04
CA VAL A 318 -8.85 4.71 -28.49
C VAL A 318 -7.63 5.43 -29.05
N LYS A 319 -6.93 4.77 -29.95
CA LYS A 319 -5.76 5.27 -30.68
C LYS A 319 -6.10 5.41 -32.16
N ALA A 320 -5.93 6.61 -32.69
CA ALA A 320 -6.02 6.87 -34.12
C ALA A 320 -4.61 6.79 -34.74
N VAL A 321 -4.46 5.96 -35.77
CA VAL A 321 -3.27 5.94 -36.63
C VAL A 321 -3.67 6.53 -37.98
N VAL A 322 -2.97 7.59 -38.39
CA VAL A 322 -3.24 8.28 -39.65
C VAL A 322 -2.11 7.95 -40.63
N HIS A 323 -2.46 7.36 -41.77
CA HIS A 323 -1.53 7.09 -42.86
C HIS A 323 -1.84 8.04 -44.02
N PRO A 324 -0.95 8.98 -44.38
CA PRO A 324 -1.01 9.68 -45.66
C PRO A 324 -1.06 8.68 -46.83
N LEU A 325 -1.97 8.90 -47.78
CA LEU A 325 -2.08 8.09 -49.00
C LEU A 325 -1.65 8.89 -50.23
N GLN A 326 -2.13 10.13 -50.34
CA GLN A 326 -1.91 11.00 -51.48
C GLN A 326 -2.07 12.47 -51.08
N LEU A 327 -1.12 13.31 -51.48
CA LEU A 327 -1.28 14.77 -51.52
C LEU A 327 -1.75 15.17 -52.92
N ILE A 328 -2.89 15.84 -53.02
CA ILE A 328 -3.36 16.47 -54.26
C ILE A 328 -3.10 17.96 -54.12
N GLU A 329 -2.48 18.58 -55.12
CA GLU A 329 -2.09 20.00 -55.07
C GLU A 329 -2.36 20.73 -56.39
N ALA A 330 -2.49 22.05 -56.30
CA ALA A 330 -2.53 22.98 -57.41
C ALA A 330 -1.75 24.26 -57.02
N ALA A 331 -1.33 25.03 -58.02
CA ALA A 331 -0.84 26.39 -57.79
C ALA A 331 -2.03 27.37 -57.87
N VAL A 332 -2.05 28.38 -57.01
CA VAL A 332 -2.97 29.52 -57.10
C VAL A 332 -2.18 30.82 -57.10
N LEU A 333 -2.64 31.79 -57.89
CA LEU A 333 -2.10 33.15 -57.89
C LEU A 333 -2.76 33.95 -56.76
N ILE A 334 -1.95 34.52 -55.88
CA ILE A 334 -2.41 35.28 -54.72
C ILE A 334 -1.81 36.69 -54.68
N GLU A 335 -2.48 37.56 -53.94
CA GLU A 335 -1.94 38.83 -53.46
C GLU A 335 -1.56 38.65 -51.97
N ARG A 336 -0.36 39.07 -51.57
CA ARG A 336 0.18 38.93 -50.21
C ARG A 336 0.52 40.30 -49.65
N ALA A 337 0.06 40.59 -48.44
CA ALA A 337 0.42 41.78 -47.67
C ALA A 337 1.32 41.36 -46.49
N GLU A 338 2.33 42.17 -46.18
CA GLU A 338 3.28 41.92 -45.08
C GLU A 338 3.42 43.17 -44.21
N TRP A 339 3.12 43.06 -42.91
CA TRP A 339 3.27 44.12 -41.92
C TRP A 339 4.44 43.82 -40.98
N GLN A 340 5.15 44.85 -40.54
CA GLN A 340 5.97 44.75 -39.32
C GLN A 340 5.09 45.05 -38.12
N VAL A 341 5.10 44.15 -37.14
CA VAL A 341 4.30 44.19 -35.91
C VAL A 341 5.24 44.46 -34.75
N GLU A 342 5.01 45.54 -34.00
CA GLU A 342 5.91 46.04 -32.98
C GLU A 342 5.23 46.11 -31.61
N SER A 343 5.84 45.52 -30.59
CA SER A 343 5.37 45.63 -29.19
C SER A 343 5.77 46.98 -28.59
N ALA A 344 4.87 47.58 -27.82
CA ALA A 344 5.06 48.86 -27.15
C ALA A 344 6.30 48.88 -26.21
N PRO A 345 6.86 50.07 -25.94
CA PRO A 345 7.91 50.23 -24.93
C PRO A 345 7.48 49.69 -23.56
N PRO A 346 8.40 49.08 -22.78
CA PRO A 346 9.84 49.01 -23.00
C PRO A 346 10.30 47.83 -23.90
N ARG A 347 9.39 47.03 -24.47
CA ARG A 347 9.73 45.75 -25.12
C ARG A 347 10.41 45.90 -26.48
N GLY A 348 9.86 46.73 -27.37
CA GLY A 348 10.43 47.02 -28.71
C GLY A 348 10.65 45.79 -29.61
N ARG A 349 9.96 44.68 -29.34
CA ARG A 349 10.00 43.44 -30.13
C ARG A 349 9.32 43.65 -31.47
N ARG A 350 9.89 43.10 -32.54
CA ARG A 350 9.44 43.33 -33.92
C ARG A 350 9.37 42.01 -34.68
N ALA A 351 8.14 41.56 -34.93
CA ALA A 351 7.84 40.40 -35.76
C ALA A 351 7.32 40.81 -37.14
N THR A 352 7.26 39.87 -38.07
CA THR A 352 6.49 40.01 -39.30
C THR A 352 5.17 39.25 -39.19
N PHE A 353 4.11 39.81 -39.79
CA PHE A 353 2.84 39.13 -40.00
C PHE A 353 2.42 39.27 -41.46
N SER A 354 1.83 38.22 -42.03
CA SER A 354 1.36 38.22 -43.41
C SER A 354 -0.09 37.76 -43.53
N ALA A 355 -0.82 38.41 -44.42
CA ALA A 355 -2.12 37.97 -44.87
C ALA A 355 -2.09 37.83 -46.40
N GLN A 356 -3.09 37.13 -46.91
CA GLN A 356 -3.15 36.77 -48.31
C GLN A 356 -4.58 36.79 -48.84
N ARG A 357 -4.72 36.99 -50.14
CA ARG A 357 -5.99 36.98 -50.87
C ARG A 357 -5.82 36.16 -52.14
N SER A 358 -6.76 35.25 -52.40
CA SER A 358 -6.82 34.56 -53.69
C SER A 358 -7.20 35.52 -54.80
N LEU A 359 -6.58 35.38 -55.98
CA LEU A 359 -7.10 35.97 -57.22
C LEU A 359 -8.02 35.00 -57.98
N SER A 360 -8.28 33.82 -57.41
CA SER A 360 -9.13 32.75 -57.96
C SER A 360 -10.14 32.32 -56.88
N GLY A 361 -11.37 32.86 -56.92
CA GLY A 361 -12.36 32.68 -55.86
C GLY A 361 -12.55 33.93 -54.98
N GLY A 362 -12.65 33.75 -53.66
CA GLY A 362 -13.06 34.79 -52.72
C GLY A 362 -12.10 35.98 -52.62
N THR A 363 -12.65 37.21 -52.63
CA THR A 363 -11.88 38.47 -52.66
C THR A 363 -11.51 39.03 -51.28
N ALA A 364 -11.71 38.25 -50.22
CA ALA A 364 -11.39 38.62 -48.84
C ALA A 364 -9.89 38.41 -48.50
N TRP A 365 -9.42 39.10 -47.46
CA TRP A 365 -8.10 38.86 -46.88
C TRP A 365 -8.16 37.73 -45.84
N LEU A 366 -7.47 36.62 -46.12
CA LEU A 366 -7.21 35.57 -45.16
C LEU A 366 -6.03 35.97 -44.27
N LEU A 367 -6.34 36.41 -43.06
CA LEU A 367 -5.37 36.63 -41.99
C LEU A 367 -5.30 35.35 -41.14
N ALA A 368 -4.13 34.73 -41.01
CA ALA A 368 -3.99 33.43 -40.34
C ALA A 368 -2.76 33.39 -39.42
N CYS A 369 -2.93 32.80 -38.23
CA CYS A 369 -1.86 32.61 -37.26
C CYS A 369 -0.75 31.69 -37.84
N PRO A 370 0.53 32.11 -37.85
CA PRO A 370 1.64 31.28 -38.34
C PRO A 370 1.75 29.90 -37.67
N HIS A 371 1.36 29.76 -36.40
CA HIS A 371 1.49 28.49 -35.66
C HIS A 371 0.30 27.52 -35.84
N CYS A 372 -0.92 28.02 -36.10
CA CYS A 372 -2.13 27.17 -36.12
C CYS A 372 -3.07 27.33 -37.33
N GLY A 373 -2.78 28.24 -38.26
CA GLY A 373 -3.57 28.46 -39.48
C GLY A 373 -4.98 29.04 -39.28
N ARG A 374 -5.40 29.27 -38.03
CA ARG A 374 -6.70 29.87 -37.68
C ARG A 374 -6.61 31.41 -37.68
N PRO A 375 -7.72 32.13 -37.93
CA PRO A 375 -7.75 33.59 -37.85
C PRO A 375 -7.46 34.07 -36.41
N PRO A 376 -6.50 34.99 -36.20
CA PRO A 376 -6.23 35.59 -34.90
C PRO A 376 -7.32 36.59 -34.49
N ALA A 377 -7.72 36.57 -33.22
CA ALA A 377 -8.50 37.67 -32.63
C ALA A 377 -7.59 38.80 -32.13
N THR A 378 -6.34 38.48 -31.79
CA THR A 378 -5.29 39.47 -31.46
C THR A 378 -3.92 38.89 -31.80
N LEU A 379 -3.07 39.67 -32.48
CA LEU A 379 -1.68 39.31 -32.72
C LEU A 379 -0.84 39.52 -31.46
N VAL A 380 0.05 38.59 -31.18
CA VAL A 380 0.99 38.63 -30.06
C VAL A 380 2.40 38.48 -30.62
N VAL A 381 3.28 39.44 -30.29
CA VAL A 381 4.71 39.32 -30.54
C VAL A 381 5.35 38.64 -29.33
N CYS A 382 5.99 37.51 -29.53
CA CYS A 382 6.68 36.82 -28.44
C CYS A 382 8.06 37.43 -28.16
N ARG A 383 8.65 37.08 -27.01
CA ARG A 383 10.00 37.51 -26.61
C ARG A 383 11.12 37.22 -27.63
N HIS A 384 10.92 36.23 -28.50
CA HIS A 384 11.85 35.85 -29.58
C HIS A 384 11.39 36.35 -30.96
N ASP A 385 10.63 37.46 -30.99
CA ASP A 385 10.31 38.21 -32.21
C ASP A 385 9.50 37.43 -33.28
N HIS A 386 8.82 36.35 -32.88
CA HIS A 386 7.80 35.66 -33.68
C HIS A 386 6.38 36.22 -33.43
N CYS A 387 5.52 36.22 -34.46
CA CYS A 387 4.12 36.62 -34.34
C CYS A 387 3.17 35.39 -34.28
N GLY A 388 2.28 35.35 -33.29
CA GLY A 388 1.23 34.34 -33.15
C GLY A 388 -0.12 34.94 -32.77
N CYS A 389 -1.18 34.12 -32.72
CA CYS A 389 -2.46 34.52 -32.14
C CYS A 389 -2.46 34.39 -30.60
N GLU A 390 -3.46 35.00 -29.97
CA GLU A 390 -3.74 34.90 -28.55
C GLU A 390 -3.83 33.45 -28.02
N ALA A 391 -4.39 32.50 -28.79
CA ALA A 391 -4.50 31.09 -28.42
C ALA A 391 -3.22 30.26 -28.66
N CYS A 392 -2.24 30.79 -29.40
CA CYS A 392 -0.93 30.15 -29.63
C CYS A 392 0.20 30.80 -28.82
N SER A 393 -0.15 31.68 -27.89
CA SER A 393 0.79 32.47 -27.10
C SER A 393 0.42 32.38 -25.61
N SER A 394 1.40 32.15 -24.76
CA SER A 394 1.23 32.09 -23.30
C SER A 394 2.07 33.16 -22.63
N ARG A 395 1.49 33.88 -21.66
CA ARG A 395 2.14 34.98 -20.95
C ARG A 395 2.73 34.45 -19.64
N CYS A 396 4.02 34.67 -19.41
CA CYS A 396 4.68 34.21 -18.19
C CYS A 396 4.18 34.99 -16.97
N SER A 397 3.75 34.31 -15.90
CA SER A 397 3.19 34.94 -14.70
C SER A 397 4.21 35.76 -13.88
N VAL A 398 5.52 35.59 -14.12
CA VAL A 398 6.59 36.27 -13.35
C VAL A 398 7.08 37.54 -14.05
N CYS A 399 7.52 37.44 -15.31
CA CYS A 399 8.01 38.61 -16.07
C CYS A 399 6.98 39.25 -16.99
N ALA A 400 5.75 38.72 -17.03
CA ALA A 400 4.67 39.14 -17.93
C ALA A 400 4.99 39.07 -19.43
N GLU A 401 6.14 38.56 -19.86
CA GLU A 401 6.51 38.38 -21.29
C GLU A 401 5.67 37.28 -21.96
N ASP A 402 5.38 37.47 -23.24
CA ASP A 402 4.58 36.55 -24.06
C ASP A 402 5.50 35.59 -24.85
N PHE A 403 5.12 34.31 -24.91
CA PHE A 403 5.87 33.22 -25.54
C PHE A 403 4.96 32.45 -26.50
N CYS A 404 5.39 32.24 -27.75
CA CYS A 404 4.65 31.45 -28.73
C CYS A 404 4.84 29.93 -28.50
N ALA A 405 3.96 29.11 -29.08
CA ALA A 405 3.94 27.66 -28.90
C ALA A 405 5.29 26.95 -29.14
N ASP A 406 6.12 27.44 -30.08
CA ASP A 406 7.43 26.85 -30.40
C ASP A 406 8.51 27.19 -29.35
N HIS A 407 8.32 28.29 -28.62
CA HIS A 407 9.12 28.70 -27.46
C HIS A 407 8.34 28.45 -26.16
N GLY A 408 7.68 27.28 -26.10
CA GLY A 408 6.69 26.94 -25.09
C GLY A 408 7.22 27.06 -23.65
N ILE A 409 6.31 27.41 -22.73
CA ILE A 409 6.65 27.70 -21.34
C ILE A 409 6.00 26.71 -20.38
N ALA A 410 6.72 26.35 -19.33
CA ALA A 410 6.32 25.36 -18.33
C ALA A 410 5.08 25.79 -17.54
N GLN A 411 4.38 24.82 -16.93
CA GLN A 411 3.28 25.11 -15.99
C GLN A 411 3.79 24.97 -14.56
N CYS A 412 3.68 26.03 -13.78
CA CYS A 412 4.05 26.00 -12.37
C CYS A 412 3.13 25.05 -11.59
N ARG A 413 3.70 24.05 -10.91
CA ARG A 413 2.95 23.03 -10.16
C ARG A 413 2.09 23.60 -9.01
N VAL A 414 2.34 24.82 -8.54
CA VAL A 414 1.64 25.37 -7.36
C VAL A 414 0.29 25.99 -7.72
N ASP A 415 0.24 26.79 -8.79
CA ASP A 415 -0.91 27.60 -9.23
C ASP A 415 -1.38 27.28 -10.66
N GLY A 416 -0.67 26.41 -11.38
CA GLY A 416 -0.91 26.07 -12.78
C GLY A 416 -0.47 27.14 -13.79
N GLN A 417 0.12 28.25 -13.34
CA GLN A 417 0.37 29.40 -14.21
C GLN A 417 1.62 29.22 -15.09
N PRO A 418 1.68 29.85 -16.28
CA PRO A 418 2.79 29.66 -17.20
C PRO A 418 4.10 30.34 -16.74
N ALA A 419 5.24 29.66 -16.84
CA ALA A 419 6.55 30.14 -16.42
C ALA A 419 7.62 29.81 -17.48
N CYS A 420 8.34 30.82 -17.96
CA CYS A 420 9.43 30.61 -18.94
C CYS A 420 10.72 30.09 -18.29
N ASP A 421 11.64 29.61 -19.11
CA ASP A 421 12.87 28.89 -18.68
C ASP A 421 13.72 29.65 -17.64
N GLU A 422 13.80 30.99 -17.74
CA GLU A 422 14.49 31.83 -16.75
C GLU A 422 13.84 31.80 -15.36
N HIS A 423 12.52 31.58 -15.31
CA HIS A 423 11.70 31.60 -14.10
C HIS A 423 11.21 30.22 -13.67
N VAL A 424 11.42 29.16 -14.46
CA VAL A 424 11.09 27.78 -14.05
C VAL A 424 12.23 27.15 -13.26
N ARG A 425 11.88 26.40 -12.21
CA ARG A 425 12.80 25.60 -11.39
C ARG A 425 12.22 24.20 -11.21
N VAL A 426 13.06 23.17 -11.23
CA VAL A 426 12.65 21.79 -10.92
C VAL A 426 12.81 21.57 -9.41
N CYS A 427 11.71 21.28 -8.70
CA CYS A 427 11.76 21.12 -7.24
C CYS A 427 12.51 19.83 -6.83
N PRO A 428 13.57 19.89 -5.99
CA PRO A 428 14.32 18.70 -5.58
C PRO A 428 13.53 17.65 -4.78
N SER A 429 12.37 18.02 -4.23
CA SER A 429 11.48 17.10 -3.49
C SER A 429 10.53 16.32 -4.39
N CYS A 430 9.75 17.00 -5.25
CA CYS A 430 8.73 16.35 -6.09
C CYS A 430 9.14 16.14 -7.55
N ARG A 431 10.27 16.70 -7.99
CA ARG A 431 10.77 16.70 -9.37
C ARG A 431 9.83 17.36 -10.40
N LEU A 432 8.89 18.19 -9.93
CA LEU A 432 7.98 18.96 -10.77
C LEU A 432 8.44 20.41 -10.89
N GLU A 433 8.05 21.05 -11.98
CA GLU A 433 8.35 22.43 -12.33
C GLU A 433 7.55 23.42 -11.45
N HIS A 434 8.16 24.54 -11.09
CA HIS A 434 7.52 25.65 -10.38
C HIS A 434 8.14 26.98 -10.82
N CYS A 435 7.40 28.08 -10.69
CA CYS A 435 7.94 29.41 -10.95
C CYS A 435 8.73 29.94 -9.73
N THR A 436 9.68 30.84 -9.96
CA THR A 436 10.44 31.55 -8.90
C THR A 436 9.55 32.32 -7.93
N ALA A 437 8.35 32.75 -8.33
CA ALA A 437 7.39 33.38 -7.42
C ALA A 437 6.75 32.39 -6.41
N HIS A 438 6.84 31.09 -6.66
CA HIS A 438 6.43 30.01 -5.77
C HIS A 438 7.61 29.17 -5.27
N GLU A 439 8.81 29.74 -5.31
CA GLU A 439 10.05 29.17 -4.77
C GLU A 439 10.22 29.55 -3.29
N GLY A 440 10.83 28.67 -2.50
CA GLY A 440 11.19 28.94 -1.11
C GLY A 440 12.39 28.10 -0.66
N VAL A 441 12.97 28.44 0.48
CA VAL A 441 14.21 27.83 0.98
C VAL A 441 13.91 26.75 2.03
N CYS A 442 14.56 25.58 1.92
CA CYS A 442 14.52 24.54 2.94
C CYS A 442 15.51 24.85 4.07
N ALA A 443 15.03 25.06 5.29
CA ALA A 443 15.84 25.45 6.47
C ALA A 443 16.69 24.33 7.08
N ASP A 444 17.13 23.36 6.27
CA ASP A 444 18.05 22.26 6.63
C ASP A 444 19.32 22.37 5.77
N ASP A 445 19.18 22.31 4.44
CA ASP A 445 20.30 22.36 3.46
C ASP A 445 20.44 23.73 2.75
N GLY A 446 19.51 24.66 2.93
CA GLY A 446 19.47 25.93 2.19
C GLY A 446 19.07 25.83 0.71
N HIS A 447 18.82 24.62 0.18
CA HIS A 447 18.36 24.44 -1.20
C HIS A 447 16.93 24.99 -1.40
N THR A 448 16.61 25.38 -2.64
CA THR A 448 15.28 25.88 -2.99
C THR A 448 14.33 24.77 -3.44
N ALA A 449 13.05 24.93 -3.11
CA ALA A 449 11.97 24.00 -3.45
C ALA A 449 10.65 24.75 -3.64
N CYS A 450 9.67 24.13 -4.30
CA CYS A 450 8.36 24.75 -4.46
C CYS A 450 7.64 24.88 -3.11
N SER A 451 6.89 25.97 -2.94
CA SER A 451 6.13 26.26 -1.72
C SER A 451 5.20 25.11 -1.32
N ALA A 452 4.57 24.43 -2.28
CA ALA A 452 3.74 23.25 -2.03
C ALA A 452 4.50 22.02 -1.46
N CYS A 453 5.84 21.99 -1.54
CA CYS A 453 6.67 20.99 -0.86
C CYS A 453 7.20 21.46 0.50
N LEU A 454 7.12 22.75 0.83
CA LEU A 454 7.65 23.35 2.05
C LEU A 454 6.54 23.52 3.10
N ALA A 455 6.84 23.15 4.35
CA ALA A 455 5.93 23.35 5.47
C ALA A 455 6.73 23.42 6.78
N PRO A 456 6.23 24.12 7.82
CA PRO A 456 6.87 24.14 9.12
C PRO A 456 6.90 22.74 9.76
N CYS A 457 8.00 22.41 10.42
CA CYS A 457 8.07 21.25 11.29
C CYS A 457 7.15 21.45 12.50
N GLY A 458 6.20 20.55 12.73
CA GLY A 458 5.22 20.58 13.83
C GLY A 458 5.81 20.34 15.22
N SER A 459 7.11 20.57 15.42
CA SER A 459 7.85 20.42 16.68
C SER A 459 8.79 21.63 16.90
N CYS A 460 9.63 22.00 15.92
CA CYS A 460 10.55 23.15 16.02
C CYS A 460 10.21 24.35 15.09
N GLY A 461 9.10 24.35 14.37
CA GLY A 461 8.66 25.44 13.48
C GLY A 461 9.47 25.62 12.18
N ARG A 462 10.74 25.19 12.11
CA ARG A 462 11.61 25.32 10.91
C ARG A 462 10.90 24.81 9.66
N VAL A 463 10.89 25.63 8.60
CA VAL A 463 10.30 25.27 7.30
C VAL A 463 11.21 24.32 6.55
N VAL A 464 10.75 23.09 6.33
CA VAL A 464 11.51 22.01 5.70
C VAL A 464 10.73 21.40 4.54
N CYS A 465 11.44 20.89 3.54
CA CYS A 465 10.86 20.27 2.36
C CYS A 465 10.43 18.81 2.62
N ASN A 466 9.59 18.24 1.74
CA ASN A 466 9.18 16.83 1.77
C ASN A 466 10.37 15.83 1.78
N ARG A 467 11.56 16.22 1.29
CA ARG A 467 12.74 15.34 1.31
C ARG A 467 13.40 15.25 2.69
N HIS A 468 13.37 16.32 3.49
CA HIS A 468 14.07 16.42 4.79
C HIS A 468 13.09 16.42 5.98
N ALA A 469 11.91 15.84 5.76
CA ALA A 469 10.92 15.66 6.80
C ALA A 469 10.09 14.40 6.58
N GLU A 470 9.76 13.73 7.68
CA GLU A 470 8.87 12.58 7.72
C GLU A 470 7.54 12.98 8.36
N GLN A 471 6.47 12.28 8.03
CA GLN A 471 5.14 12.53 8.58
C GLN A 471 4.87 11.53 9.71
N SER A 472 4.63 12.00 10.93
CA SER A 472 4.25 11.10 12.03
C SER A 472 2.93 10.41 11.75
N HIS A 473 2.74 9.21 12.32
CA HIS A 473 1.51 8.45 12.10
C HIS A 473 0.29 9.15 12.73
N ALA A 474 -0.91 8.93 12.18
CA ALA A 474 -2.14 9.54 12.71
C ALA A 474 -2.47 9.11 14.17
N ALA A 475 -1.93 7.97 14.61
CA ALA A 475 -2.04 7.47 15.97
C ALA A 475 -0.94 7.95 16.93
N ALA A 476 0.02 8.79 16.47
CA ALA A 476 1.03 9.38 17.35
C ALA A 476 0.38 10.32 18.39
N PRO A 477 1.00 10.56 19.57
CA PRO A 477 0.37 11.28 20.67
C PRO A 477 -0.18 12.69 20.36
N LYS A 478 0.44 13.42 19.43
CA LYS A 478 0.01 14.73 18.93
C LYS A 478 -0.50 14.66 17.48
N GLY A 479 -0.93 13.47 17.06
CA GLY A 479 -1.45 13.19 15.72
C GLY A 479 -0.41 13.20 14.61
N SER A 480 -0.89 13.26 13.36
CA SER A 480 -0.02 13.29 12.18
C SER A 480 0.50 14.71 11.91
N ARG A 481 1.82 14.88 11.99
CA ARG A 481 2.53 16.15 11.80
C ARG A 481 3.86 15.93 11.08
N ARG A 482 4.30 16.94 10.30
CA ARG A 482 5.60 16.92 9.61
C ARG A 482 6.74 17.16 10.61
N LEU A 483 7.74 16.29 10.62
CA LEU A 483 8.90 16.34 11.51
C LEU A 483 10.20 16.39 10.71
N CYS A 484 11.03 17.42 10.93
CA CYS A 484 12.38 17.45 10.36
C CYS A 484 13.28 16.39 11.01
N ALA A 485 14.36 15.99 10.32
CA ALA A 485 15.26 14.93 10.79
C ALA A 485 15.78 15.13 12.23
N ALA A 486 16.08 16.38 12.63
CA ALA A 486 16.52 16.69 13.99
C ALA A 486 15.44 16.44 15.07
N CYS A 487 14.17 16.65 14.74
CA CYS A 487 13.01 16.46 15.64
C CYS A 487 12.40 15.07 15.55
N LEU A 488 12.68 14.30 14.52
CA LEU A 488 12.17 12.94 14.32
C LEU A 488 12.83 11.96 15.31
N ARG A 489 12.03 11.13 15.95
CA ARG A 489 12.45 9.96 16.74
C ARG A 489 11.56 8.78 16.38
N TYR A 490 11.99 7.57 16.73
CA TYR A 490 11.20 6.36 16.57
C TYR A 490 10.86 5.79 17.93
N CYS A 491 9.62 5.31 18.11
CA CYS A 491 9.16 4.72 19.36
C CYS A 491 9.40 3.20 19.37
N GLU A 492 10.36 2.75 20.18
CA GLU A 492 10.69 1.34 20.36
C GLU A 492 9.83 0.64 21.42
N GLY A 493 8.75 1.28 21.88
CA GLY A 493 7.71 0.64 22.71
C GLY A 493 6.58 -0.03 21.92
N GLY A 494 6.51 0.23 20.61
CA GLY A 494 5.55 -0.34 19.67
C GLY A 494 6.27 -0.87 18.41
N THR A 495 5.75 -0.55 17.22
CA THR A 495 6.24 -1.03 15.92
C THR A 495 7.30 -0.12 15.28
N ASN A 496 8.17 0.52 16.07
CA ASN A 496 9.15 1.52 15.61
C ASN A 496 8.50 2.67 14.79
N GLU A 497 7.42 3.24 15.34
CA GLU A 497 6.63 4.31 14.71
C GLU A 497 7.35 5.68 14.74
N PRO A 498 7.23 6.51 13.69
CA PRO A 498 7.80 7.86 13.66
C PRO A 498 7.00 8.84 14.52
N VAL A 499 7.69 9.47 15.47
CA VAL A 499 7.16 10.40 16.49
C VAL A 499 8.11 11.58 16.70
N GLY A 500 7.66 12.65 17.35
CA GLY A 500 8.51 13.80 17.65
C GLY A 500 9.33 13.62 18.92
N VAL A 501 10.48 14.30 18.97
CA VAL A 501 11.35 14.40 20.15
C VAL A 501 10.61 14.96 21.38
N ASP A 502 9.58 15.77 21.15
CA ASP A 502 8.68 16.36 22.16
C ASP A 502 7.50 15.45 22.58
N GLU A 503 7.55 14.16 22.22
CA GLU A 503 6.59 13.11 22.61
C GLU A 503 7.25 11.90 23.29
N VAL A 504 8.58 11.84 23.36
CA VAL A 504 9.32 10.64 23.80
C VAL A 504 10.10 10.84 25.09
N THR A 505 10.13 9.78 25.91
CA THR A 505 10.99 9.64 27.10
C THR A 505 11.93 8.43 26.89
N GLN A 506 13.10 8.43 27.53
CA GLN A 506 14.00 7.27 27.49
C GLN A 506 13.53 6.17 28.46
N CYS A 507 13.51 4.91 28.02
CA CYS A 507 13.23 3.77 28.89
C CYS A 507 14.41 3.50 29.84
N ALA A 508 14.18 3.52 31.14
CA ALA A 508 15.20 3.31 32.17
C ALA A 508 15.84 1.90 32.19
N SER A 509 15.37 0.96 31.36
CA SER A 509 15.98 -0.36 31.17
C SER A 509 16.89 -0.48 29.95
N CYS A 510 16.77 0.39 28.94
CA CYS A 510 17.51 0.26 27.67
C CYS A 510 17.91 1.57 26.99
N GLY A 511 17.58 2.74 27.55
CA GLY A 511 17.88 4.07 26.98
C GLY A 511 17.05 4.46 25.74
N LYS A 512 16.36 3.51 25.11
CA LYS A 512 15.60 3.69 23.87
C LYS A 512 14.41 4.63 24.07
N SER A 513 14.06 5.37 23.01
CA SER A 513 12.94 6.32 23.01
C SER A 513 11.59 5.61 22.99
N VAL A 514 10.67 6.07 23.84
CA VAL A 514 9.31 5.55 23.96
C VAL A 514 8.34 6.73 23.97
N CYS A 515 7.32 6.71 23.12
CA CYS A 515 6.30 7.77 23.09
C CYS A 515 5.34 7.68 24.28
N THR A 516 4.67 8.77 24.63
CA THR A 516 3.72 8.82 25.75
C THR A 516 2.57 7.82 25.68
N ALA A 517 2.22 7.29 24.49
CA ALA A 517 1.20 6.25 24.32
C ALA A 517 1.73 4.82 24.57
N HIS A 518 3.03 4.58 24.37
CA HIS A 518 3.68 3.27 24.51
C HIS A 518 4.56 3.14 25.77
N GLN A 519 4.72 4.22 26.53
CA GLN A 519 5.43 4.24 27.80
C GLN A 519 4.51 3.79 28.95
N ALA A 520 5.08 3.11 29.94
CA ALA A 520 4.41 2.85 31.21
C ALA A 520 5.40 2.92 32.38
N VAL A 521 4.86 3.10 33.58
CA VAL A 521 5.64 3.30 34.80
C VAL A 521 5.75 2.00 35.59
N CYS A 522 6.93 1.73 36.15
CA CYS A 522 7.13 0.62 37.09
C CYS A 522 6.67 1.04 38.49
N ALA A 523 5.77 0.24 39.08
CA ALA A 523 5.03 0.59 40.30
C ALA A 523 5.84 0.48 41.61
N VAL A 524 7.18 0.49 41.54
CA VAL A 524 8.11 0.32 42.67
C VAL A 524 9.21 1.39 42.69
N ASP A 525 9.70 1.81 41.53
CA ASP A 525 10.74 2.85 41.38
C ASP A 525 10.21 4.13 40.68
N GLU A 526 8.95 4.13 40.26
CA GLU A 526 8.26 5.17 39.49
C GLU A 526 8.97 5.55 38.17
N GLN A 527 9.88 4.70 37.66
CA GLN A 527 10.62 4.96 36.44
C GLN A 527 9.82 4.59 35.18
N VAL A 528 10.11 5.29 34.07
CA VAL A 528 9.47 5.07 32.77
C VAL A 528 10.17 3.95 32.01
N HIS A 529 9.37 3.00 31.51
CA HIS A 529 9.84 1.89 30.70
C HIS A 529 8.98 1.70 29.43
N CYS A 530 9.53 1.03 28.42
CA CYS A 530 8.71 0.49 27.34
C CYS A 530 7.94 -0.76 27.81
N SER A 531 6.81 -1.01 27.13
CA SER A 531 5.97 -2.21 27.24
C SER A 531 6.75 -3.53 27.42
N GLN A 532 7.84 -3.73 26.67
CA GLN A 532 8.64 -4.96 26.67
C GLN A 532 9.38 -5.22 27.98
N HIS A 533 9.82 -4.16 28.68
CA HIS A 533 10.57 -4.27 29.93
C HIS A 533 9.69 -4.37 31.19
N LEU A 534 8.37 -4.22 31.04
CA LEU A 534 7.40 -4.41 32.10
C LEU A 534 6.72 -5.79 32.00
N ARG A 535 6.33 -6.32 33.16
CA ARG A 535 5.38 -7.43 33.29
C ARG A 535 4.37 -7.07 34.36
N ARG A 536 3.13 -7.57 34.24
CA ARG A 536 2.19 -7.55 35.34
C ARG A 536 2.59 -8.62 36.36
N THR A 537 2.49 -8.30 37.64
CA THR A 537 2.48 -9.30 38.72
C THR A 537 1.25 -10.20 38.60
N ASP A 538 1.33 -11.42 39.14
CA ASP A 538 0.21 -12.35 39.11
C ASP A 538 -0.83 -12.05 40.18
N ASN A 539 -0.39 -11.59 41.35
CA ASN A 539 -1.24 -11.23 42.48
C ASN A 539 -1.87 -9.83 42.31
N SER A 540 -1.07 -8.77 42.42
CA SER A 540 -1.57 -7.38 42.44
C SER A 540 -1.88 -6.77 41.06
N ARG A 541 -1.50 -7.44 39.97
CA ARG A 541 -1.55 -6.97 38.57
C ARG A 541 -0.79 -5.66 38.28
N ARG A 542 0.03 -5.16 39.22
CA ARG A 542 0.95 -4.02 39.08
C ARG A 542 1.99 -4.28 37.99
N LEU A 543 2.40 -3.23 37.27
CA LEU A 543 3.49 -3.34 36.29
C LEU A 543 4.85 -3.15 36.97
N VAL A 544 5.78 -4.08 36.78
CA VAL A 544 7.14 -4.03 37.34
C VAL A 544 8.23 -4.26 36.30
N CYS A 545 9.30 -3.46 36.41
CA CYS A 545 10.49 -3.56 35.57
C CYS A 545 11.31 -4.81 35.91
N GLY A 546 12.26 -5.20 35.05
CA GLY A 546 13.09 -6.40 35.24
C GLY A 546 13.82 -6.48 36.58
N LYS A 547 14.16 -5.34 37.21
CA LYS A 547 14.85 -5.27 38.51
C LYS A 547 13.92 -5.48 39.72
N HIS A 548 12.65 -5.15 39.58
CA HIS A 548 11.65 -5.18 40.66
C HIS A 548 10.67 -6.35 40.55
N ARG A 549 11.11 -7.43 39.86
CA ARG A 549 10.46 -8.74 39.83
C ARG A 549 11.08 -9.63 40.89
N ALA A 550 10.23 -10.31 41.64
CA ALA A 550 10.63 -11.37 42.56
C ALA A 550 9.73 -12.60 42.37
N ALA A 551 10.15 -13.72 42.93
CA ALA A 551 9.40 -14.96 42.97
C ALA A 551 9.23 -15.42 44.42
N CYS A 552 8.13 -16.10 44.73
CA CYS A 552 7.98 -16.78 46.02
C CYS A 552 8.72 -18.12 45.98
N ALA A 553 9.42 -18.49 47.05
CA ALA A 553 10.14 -19.76 47.12
C ALA A 553 9.24 -21.00 46.97
N GLU A 554 7.96 -20.88 47.36
CA GLU A 554 6.94 -21.94 47.23
C GLU A 554 6.18 -21.86 45.88
N GLU A 555 6.17 -20.70 45.20
CA GLU A 555 5.51 -20.45 43.91
C GLU A 555 6.48 -19.81 42.90
N GLN A 556 7.54 -20.53 42.54
CA GLN A 556 8.65 -19.98 41.73
C GLN A 556 8.26 -19.60 40.29
N ALA A 557 7.11 -20.08 39.82
CA ALA A 557 6.53 -19.74 38.52
C ALA A 557 5.70 -18.44 38.53
N ALA A 558 5.28 -17.95 39.71
CA ALA A 558 4.45 -16.76 39.85
C ALA A 558 5.31 -15.50 40.03
N LEU A 559 4.95 -14.43 39.31
CA LEU A 559 5.68 -13.17 39.30
C LEU A 559 5.09 -12.19 40.32
N PHE A 560 5.89 -11.84 41.32
CA PHE A 560 5.56 -10.83 42.34
C PHE A 560 6.39 -9.56 42.12
N ALA A 561 5.92 -8.44 42.66
CA ALA A 561 6.76 -7.27 42.84
C ALA A 561 7.77 -7.51 43.99
N SER A 562 8.91 -6.82 43.97
CA SER A 562 9.96 -6.97 45.00
C SER A 562 9.53 -6.55 46.41
N ASP A 563 8.45 -5.77 46.55
CA ASP A 563 7.82 -5.36 47.81
C ASP A 563 6.68 -6.31 48.28
N GLU A 564 6.22 -7.22 47.41
CA GLU A 564 5.14 -8.19 47.70
C GLU A 564 5.65 -9.48 48.36
N VAL A 565 6.97 -9.70 48.35
CA VAL A 565 7.65 -10.80 49.05
C VAL A 565 8.52 -10.28 50.19
N GLY A 566 8.75 -11.11 51.20
CA GLY A 566 9.68 -10.80 52.30
C GLY A 566 10.47 -12.04 52.71
N ALA A 567 11.68 -11.84 53.22
CA ALA A 567 12.51 -12.93 53.71
C ALA A 567 11.91 -13.56 54.98
N CYS A 568 11.80 -14.89 55.01
CA CYS A 568 11.43 -15.61 56.22
C CYS A 568 12.55 -15.52 57.26
N ALA A 569 12.25 -15.05 58.47
CA ALA A 569 13.22 -14.87 59.53
C ALA A 569 13.91 -16.17 60.01
N SER A 570 13.34 -17.35 59.73
CA SER A 570 13.95 -18.65 60.05
C SER A 570 14.86 -19.23 58.97
N CYS A 571 14.77 -18.79 57.71
CA CYS A 571 15.49 -19.44 56.59
C CYS A 571 15.92 -18.53 55.43
N GLY A 572 15.70 -17.21 55.51
CA GLY A 572 16.09 -16.23 54.50
C GLY A 572 15.29 -16.26 53.19
N LYS A 573 14.59 -17.36 52.86
CA LYS A 573 13.80 -17.51 51.64
C LYS A 573 12.75 -16.39 51.50
N LEU A 574 12.63 -15.82 50.30
CA LEU A 574 11.58 -14.86 49.96
C LEU A 574 10.22 -15.57 49.81
N VAL A 575 9.22 -15.07 50.53
CA VAL A 575 7.84 -15.59 50.51
C VAL A 575 6.81 -14.47 50.39
N CYS A 576 5.77 -14.72 49.60
CA CYS A 576 4.64 -13.79 49.41
C CYS A 576 3.70 -13.82 50.63
N ALA A 577 2.77 -12.87 50.69
CA ALA A 577 1.78 -12.78 51.78
C ALA A 577 0.85 -14.00 51.89
N GLY A 578 0.65 -14.78 50.82
CA GLY A 578 -0.13 -16.04 50.88
C GLY A 578 0.64 -17.22 51.48
N HIS A 579 1.97 -17.21 51.37
CA HIS A 579 2.87 -18.26 51.83
C HIS A 579 3.66 -17.88 53.09
N SER A 580 3.21 -16.84 53.81
CA SER A 580 3.80 -16.38 55.06
C SER A 580 2.78 -15.79 56.02
N ALA A 581 3.11 -15.79 57.30
CA ALA A 581 2.40 -15.03 58.33
C ALA A 581 3.41 -14.50 59.37
N GLU A 582 2.92 -13.73 60.33
CA GLU A 582 3.72 -13.24 61.46
C GLU A 582 3.66 -14.22 62.64
N CYS A 583 4.78 -14.41 63.33
CA CYS A 583 4.78 -15.05 64.63
C CYS A 583 4.17 -14.10 65.68
N VAL A 584 3.31 -14.62 66.56
CA VAL A 584 2.55 -13.79 67.52
C VAL A 584 3.45 -13.03 68.52
N GLU A 585 4.59 -13.62 68.89
CA GLU A 585 5.56 -13.08 69.84
C GLU A 585 6.51 -12.06 69.19
N ASP A 586 7.30 -12.48 68.20
CA ASP A 586 8.40 -11.68 67.62
C ASP A 586 7.97 -10.74 66.48
N ARG A 587 6.76 -10.90 65.94
CA ARG A 587 6.18 -10.15 64.80
C ARG A 587 7.00 -10.15 63.53
N ARG A 588 7.92 -11.12 63.37
CA ARG A 588 8.67 -11.32 62.13
C ARG A 588 7.86 -12.17 61.16
N ARG A 589 8.10 -11.96 59.87
CA ARG A 589 7.51 -12.79 58.80
C ARG A 589 8.21 -14.14 58.77
N HIS A 590 7.44 -15.22 58.85
CA HIS A 590 7.92 -16.59 58.61
C HIS A 590 7.09 -17.24 57.49
N CYS A 591 7.72 -18.10 56.70
CA CYS A 591 6.99 -18.92 55.74
C CYS A 591 6.11 -19.94 56.47
N VAL A 592 4.99 -20.34 55.86
CA VAL A 592 4.00 -21.25 56.48
C VAL A 592 4.60 -22.59 56.93
N THR A 593 5.67 -23.05 56.28
CA THR A 593 6.42 -24.27 56.65
C THR A 593 7.22 -24.15 57.96
N HIS A 594 7.49 -22.93 58.44
CA HIS A 594 8.13 -22.70 59.75
C HIS A 594 7.13 -22.26 60.84
N LEU A 595 5.85 -22.14 60.52
CA LEU A 595 4.79 -21.76 61.46
C LEU A 595 3.86 -22.93 61.76
N GLU A 596 3.42 -23.03 63.02
CA GLU A 596 2.34 -23.94 63.41
C GLU A 596 1.30 -23.18 64.24
N LEU A 597 0.04 -23.58 64.12
CA LEU A 597 -1.10 -22.95 64.78
C LEU A 597 -1.13 -23.33 66.27
N LEU A 598 -1.10 -22.33 67.15
CA LEU A 598 -1.04 -22.52 68.60
C LEU A 598 -2.43 -22.84 69.18
N GLN A 599 -2.55 -23.95 69.90
CA GLN A 599 -3.82 -24.41 70.48
C GLN A 599 -4.28 -23.60 71.71
N ASP A 600 -3.38 -22.86 72.35
CA ASP A 600 -3.64 -21.97 73.50
C ASP A 600 -3.88 -20.50 73.13
N SER A 601 -3.73 -20.12 71.85
CA SER A 601 -3.83 -18.72 71.40
C SER A 601 -4.63 -18.60 70.11
N MET A 602 -5.82 -18.01 70.21
CA MET A 602 -6.87 -17.98 69.18
C MET A 602 -6.34 -17.65 67.77
N SER A 603 -6.27 -18.69 66.93
CA SER A 603 -5.87 -18.61 65.51
C SER A 603 -4.49 -17.98 65.25
N SER A 604 -3.57 -17.99 66.22
CA SER A 604 -2.23 -17.41 66.06
C SER A 604 -1.16 -18.46 65.79
N TYR A 605 -0.01 -18.00 65.27
CA TYR A 605 1.09 -18.86 64.83
C TYR A 605 2.35 -18.64 65.68
N GLY A 606 3.01 -19.74 66.03
CA GLY A 606 4.35 -19.72 66.66
C GLY A 606 5.43 -20.19 65.69
N CYS A 607 6.52 -19.42 65.58
CA CYS A 607 7.75 -19.87 64.93
C CYS A 607 8.47 -20.95 65.77
N PRO A 608 9.51 -21.64 65.27
CA PRO A 608 10.08 -22.81 65.93
C PRO A 608 10.68 -22.53 67.32
N GLU A 609 11.14 -21.30 67.55
CA GLU A 609 11.71 -20.85 68.84
C GLU A 609 10.62 -20.48 69.87
N HIS A 610 9.42 -20.10 69.40
CA HIS A 610 8.32 -19.61 70.23
C HIS A 610 7.17 -20.62 70.43
N ARG A 611 7.32 -21.87 69.95
CA ARG A 611 6.37 -22.97 70.19
C ARG A 611 6.98 -24.15 70.93
N LYS A 612 6.15 -24.88 71.68
CA LYS A 612 6.45 -26.19 72.27
C LYS A 612 5.33 -27.17 71.96
N HIS A 613 5.69 -28.42 71.68
CA HIS A 613 4.74 -29.50 71.49
C HIS A 613 4.38 -30.17 72.82
N CYS A 614 3.10 -30.51 72.99
CA CYS A 614 2.67 -31.40 74.05
C CYS A 614 2.94 -32.85 73.64
N HIS A 615 3.72 -33.59 74.43
CA HIS A 615 4.17 -34.94 74.05
C HIS A 615 3.09 -36.03 74.05
N GLU A 616 1.87 -35.71 74.47
CA GLU A 616 0.74 -36.63 74.61
C GLU A 616 -0.21 -36.62 73.40
N ASP A 617 -0.33 -35.47 72.72
CA ASP A 617 -1.18 -35.27 71.53
C ASP A 617 -0.42 -34.70 70.31
N GLY A 618 0.87 -34.37 70.47
CA GLY A 618 1.71 -33.77 69.43
C GLY A 618 1.34 -32.33 69.07
N GLN A 619 0.36 -31.71 69.74
CA GLN A 619 -0.14 -30.40 69.35
C GLN A 619 0.80 -29.27 69.78
N ALA A 620 0.88 -28.21 68.97
CA ALA A 620 1.68 -27.02 69.24
C ALA A 620 0.95 -26.03 70.16
N PHE A 621 1.71 -25.45 71.07
CA PHE A 621 1.29 -24.46 72.05
C PHE A 621 2.39 -23.40 72.22
N SER A 622 2.07 -22.25 72.81
CA SER A 622 3.08 -21.27 73.21
C SER A 622 4.10 -21.85 74.21
N LEU A 623 5.22 -21.15 74.42
CA LEU A 623 6.20 -21.50 75.44
C LEU A 623 5.62 -21.57 76.86
N ALA A 624 4.48 -20.91 77.12
CA ALA A 624 3.78 -20.90 78.42
C ALA A 624 2.66 -21.95 78.51
N GLY A 625 2.01 -22.31 77.40
CA GLY A 625 0.93 -23.30 77.37
C GLY A 625 1.36 -24.74 77.69
N VAL A 626 2.67 -25.00 77.63
CA VAL A 626 3.31 -26.27 77.97
C VAL A 626 4.22 -26.09 79.18
N SER A 627 4.15 -26.99 80.16
CA SER A 627 5.23 -27.13 81.15
C SER A 627 5.70 -28.57 81.25
N GLU A 628 6.95 -28.76 81.65
CA GLU A 628 7.56 -30.08 81.80
C GLU A 628 6.85 -30.90 82.89
N CYS A 629 6.62 -32.17 82.60
CA CYS A 629 6.26 -33.12 83.64
C CYS A 629 7.50 -33.38 84.52
N PRO A 630 7.41 -33.26 85.86
CA PRO A 630 8.56 -33.48 86.73
C PRO A 630 9.10 -34.92 86.73
N ILE A 631 8.34 -35.87 86.16
CA ILE A 631 8.69 -37.30 86.06
C ILE A 631 9.43 -37.58 84.75
N CYS A 632 8.73 -37.64 83.61
CA CYS A 632 9.38 -37.92 82.32
C CYS A 632 10.21 -36.76 81.74
N GLY A 633 10.08 -35.53 82.26
CA GLY A 633 10.76 -34.33 81.75
C GLY A 633 10.22 -33.79 80.43
N LYS A 634 9.19 -34.41 79.85
CA LYS A 634 8.58 -33.98 78.59
C LYS A 634 7.54 -32.89 78.85
N GLY A 635 7.41 -31.95 77.91
CA GLY A 635 6.37 -30.92 77.95
C GLY A 635 4.96 -31.50 77.81
N ALA A 636 4.01 -31.09 78.65
CA ALA A 636 2.60 -31.40 78.51
C ALA A 636 1.73 -30.14 78.68
N CYS A 637 0.65 -30.04 77.91
CA CYS A 637 -0.29 -28.92 77.95
C CYS A 637 -1.23 -29.01 79.18
N ALA A 638 -1.97 -27.94 79.45
CA ALA A 638 -2.91 -27.90 80.58
C ALA A 638 -3.97 -29.03 80.57
N ARG A 639 -4.45 -29.46 79.38
CA ARG A 639 -5.40 -30.58 79.23
C ARG A 639 -4.78 -31.93 79.59
N HIS A 640 -3.52 -32.15 79.24
CA HIS A 640 -2.78 -33.39 79.49
C HIS A 640 -1.88 -33.31 80.72
N ARG A 641 -2.19 -32.41 81.66
CA ARG A 641 -1.59 -32.36 82.98
C ARG A 641 -2.64 -32.43 84.07
N ALA A 642 -2.42 -33.32 85.03
CA ALA A 642 -3.34 -33.56 86.12
C ALA A 642 -2.62 -33.60 87.47
N THR A 643 -3.31 -33.14 88.51
CA THR A 643 -2.79 -33.08 89.87
C THR A 643 -2.75 -34.49 90.46
N CYS A 644 -1.56 -34.97 90.83
CA CYS A 644 -1.42 -36.17 91.64
C CYS A 644 -2.14 -35.95 92.98
N ALA A 645 -3.17 -36.74 93.29
CA ALA A 645 -3.94 -36.61 94.53
C ALA A 645 -3.10 -36.97 95.77
N TYR A 646 -1.98 -37.68 95.59
CA TYR A 646 -1.11 -38.10 96.69
C TYR A 646 -0.08 -37.05 97.09
N CYS A 647 0.71 -36.51 96.14
CA CYS A 647 1.74 -35.50 96.44
C CYS A 647 1.38 -34.07 96.01
N GLY A 648 0.32 -33.85 95.22
CA GLY A 648 -0.13 -32.51 94.83
C GLY A 648 0.57 -31.87 93.62
N ARG A 649 1.63 -32.49 93.06
CA ARG A 649 2.32 -32.02 91.83
C ARG A 649 1.46 -32.25 90.58
N HIS A 650 1.63 -31.38 89.58
CA HIS A 650 1.01 -31.49 88.25
C HIS A 650 1.91 -32.29 87.30
N VAL A 651 1.57 -33.56 87.10
CA VAL A 651 2.26 -34.49 86.19
C VAL A 651 1.50 -34.60 84.87
N CYS A 652 2.11 -35.19 83.83
CA CYS A 652 1.34 -35.52 82.62
C CYS A 652 0.36 -36.67 82.89
N THR A 653 -0.59 -36.88 81.98
CA THR A 653 -1.59 -37.94 82.10
C THR A 653 -1.02 -39.35 81.89
N ALA A 654 0.05 -39.52 81.12
CA ALA A 654 0.79 -40.78 81.03
C ALA A 654 1.46 -41.18 82.35
N ASP A 655 2.08 -40.22 83.06
CA ASP A 655 2.74 -40.44 84.36
C ASP A 655 1.75 -40.46 85.55
N LEU A 656 0.43 -40.56 85.32
CA LEU A 656 -0.62 -40.57 86.34
C LEU A 656 -1.57 -41.78 86.22
N SER A 657 -1.55 -42.65 87.23
CA SER A 657 -2.56 -43.72 87.37
C SER A 657 -3.96 -43.12 87.51
N ARG A 658 -4.83 -43.36 86.53
CA ARG A 658 -6.21 -42.85 86.51
C ARG A 658 -7.05 -43.35 87.69
N GLU A 659 -6.91 -44.63 88.03
CA GLU A 659 -7.66 -45.29 89.11
C GLU A 659 -7.21 -44.80 90.50
N ALA A 660 -5.91 -44.90 90.80
CA ALA A 660 -5.37 -44.53 92.10
C ALA A 660 -5.25 -43.00 92.29
N ARG A 661 -5.33 -42.23 91.20
CA ARG A 661 -4.99 -40.79 91.10
C ARG A 661 -3.63 -40.45 91.70
N ARG A 662 -2.67 -41.37 91.57
CA ARG A 662 -1.26 -41.22 92.01
C ARG A 662 -0.34 -41.19 90.80
N CYS A 663 0.69 -40.36 90.85
CA CYS A 663 1.74 -40.39 89.83
C CYS A 663 2.66 -41.59 90.02
N VAL A 664 3.42 -41.96 88.98
CA VAL A 664 4.35 -43.11 89.01
C VAL A 664 5.28 -43.06 90.22
N THR A 665 5.91 -41.91 90.52
CA THR A 665 6.77 -41.73 91.71
C THR A 665 6.02 -42.02 93.03
N CYS A 666 4.74 -41.68 93.11
CA CYS A 666 3.91 -41.95 94.31
C CYS A 666 3.43 -43.40 94.43
N ALA A 667 3.46 -44.17 93.35
CA ALA A 667 3.26 -45.62 93.39
C ALA A 667 4.54 -46.34 93.86
N GLN A 668 5.72 -45.81 93.50
CA GLN A 668 7.04 -46.39 93.76
C GLN A 668 7.65 -46.04 95.13
N LEU A 669 6.88 -45.43 96.06
CA LEU A 669 7.36 -45.06 97.40
C LEU A 669 7.88 -46.29 98.19
N ALA A 670 9.19 -46.41 98.37
CA ALA A 670 9.83 -47.48 99.13
C ALA A 670 10.14 -47.01 100.56
N ALA A 671 10.17 -47.91 101.54
CA ALA A 671 10.60 -47.58 102.90
C ALA A 671 12.11 -47.30 102.94
N VAL A 672 12.53 -46.33 103.76
CA VAL A 672 13.94 -45.90 103.84
C VAL A 672 14.34 -45.67 105.29
N SER A 673 15.54 -46.12 105.66
CA SER A 673 16.13 -45.96 107.00
C SER A 673 16.84 -44.61 107.16
N ASP A 674 17.72 -44.27 106.21
CA ASP A 674 18.58 -43.08 106.24
C ASP A 674 18.06 -42.00 105.30
N LEU A 675 17.97 -40.77 105.80
CA LEU A 675 17.41 -39.63 105.06
C LEU A 675 18.49 -38.57 104.80
N PRO A 676 18.58 -37.98 103.60
CA PRO A 676 19.42 -36.81 103.36
C PRO A 676 19.00 -35.62 104.24
N ASP A 677 19.96 -34.81 104.69
CA ASP A 677 19.69 -33.63 105.53
C ASP A 677 18.74 -32.62 104.86
N GLU A 678 18.81 -32.50 103.53
CA GLU A 678 17.86 -31.74 102.69
C GLU A 678 16.39 -32.18 102.94
N VAL A 679 16.16 -33.49 103.02
CA VAL A 679 14.84 -34.09 103.25
C VAL A 679 14.38 -33.90 104.69
N VAL A 680 15.29 -34.00 105.67
CA VAL A 680 14.98 -33.72 107.08
C VAL A 680 14.60 -32.25 107.27
N THR A 681 15.32 -31.33 106.62
CA THR A 681 15.07 -29.88 106.62
C THR A 681 13.73 -29.53 105.97
N ALA A 682 13.44 -30.10 104.80
CA ALA A 682 12.16 -29.91 104.12
C ALA A 682 10.99 -30.54 104.91
N ALA A 683 11.22 -31.65 105.61
CA ALA A 683 10.22 -32.27 106.48
C ALA A 683 9.84 -31.34 107.64
N LEU A 684 10.81 -30.72 108.33
CA LEU A 684 10.57 -29.75 109.41
C LEU A 684 9.63 -28.62 108.97
N ALA A 685 9.88 -28.05 107.79
CA ALA A 685 9.03 -27.02 107.19
C ALA A 685 7.63 -27.56 106.82
N ALA A 686 7.53 -28.76 106.26
CA ALA A 686 6.26 -29.38 105.89
C ALA A 686 5.40 -29.81 107.09
N THR A 687 6.01 -30.25 108.20
CA THR A 687 5.31 -30.73 109.39
C THR A 687 4.99 -29.61 110.37
N GLY A 688 5.85 -28.60 110.50
CA GLY A 688 5.73 -27.51 111.46
C GLY A 688 6.26 -27.86 112.86
N GLY A 689 7.38 -28.60 112.91
CA GLY A 689 7.99 -29.10 114.14
C GLY A 689 8.68 -30.44 113.95
N GLU A 690 9.60 -30.79 114.86
CA GLU A 690 10.51 -31.93 114.73
C GLU A 690 9.83 -33.28 114.47
N PRO A 691 10.30 -34.04 113.47
CA PRO A 691 9.96 -35.45 113.33
C PRO A 691 10.53 -36.27 114.49
N LYS A 692 9.66 -36.88 115.30
CA LYS A 692 10.10 -37.89 116.28
C LYS A 692 10.79 -39.05 115.55
N SER A 693 11.95 -39.48 116.07
CA SER A 693 12.83 -40.50 115.47
C SER A 693 12.20 -41.89 115.30
N SER A 694 11.06 -42.16 115.93
CA SER A 694 10.30 -43.42 115.81
C SER A 694 9.26 -43.44 114.68
N ARG A 695 9.32 -42.49 113.73
CA ARG A 695 8.38 -42.41 112.59
C ARG A 695 8.84 -43.25 111.41
N SER A 696 7.88 -43.87 110.71
CA SER A 696 8.15 -44.54 109.44
C SER A 696 8.19 -43.52 108.28
N TRP A 697 9.15 -43.72 107.38
CA TRP A 697 9.38 -42.88 106.20
C TRP A 697 9.37 -43.73 104.94
N ARG A 698 8.85 -43.15 103.86
CA ARG A 698 9.00 -43.71 102.51
C ARG A 698 9.43 -42.61 101.55
N MET A 699 10.31 -42.95 100.60
CA MET A 699 10.82 -42.02 99.60
C MET A 699 10.78 -42.66 98.21
N ALA A 700 10.64 -41.81 97.19
CA ALA A 700 10.85 -42.16 95.79
C ALA A 700 11.45 -40.95 95.06
N ARG A 701 12.26 -41.21 94.03
CA ARG A 701 12.97 -40.18 93.25
C ARG A 701 12.46 -40.18 91.82
N ASP A 702 12.26 -38.99 91.27
CA ASP A 702 12.09 -38.80 89.82
C ASP A 702 13.11 -37.80 89.27
N ARG A 703 12.97 -37.43 87.99
CA ARG A 703 13.93 -36.59 87.25
C ARG A 703 14.23 -35.26 87.94
N SER A 704 13.27 -34.70 88.69
CA SER A 704 13.38 -33.34 89.23
C SER A 704 13.14 -33.23 90.74
N HIS A 705 12.46 -34.21 91.37
CA HIS A 705 12.15 -34.16 92.80
C HIS A 705 12.42 -35.48 93.54
N LEU A 706 12.58 -35.34 94.85
CA LEU A 706 12.30 -36.36 95.85
C LEU A 706 10.83 -36.22 96.29
N VAL A 707 10.11 -37.34 96.34
CA VAL A 707 8.77 -37.45 96.94
C VAL A 707 8.91 -38.22 98.24
N VAL A 708 8.43 -37.65 99.34
CA VAL A 708 8.63 -38.18 100.70
C VAL A 708 7.29 -38.30 101.41
N GLU A 709 7.00 -39.48 101.94
CA GLU A 709 5.85 -39.80 102.79
C GLU A 709 6.36 -40.04 104.23
N VAL A 710 5.89 -39.23 105.18
CA VAL A 710 6.19 -39.39 106.61
C VAL A 710 4.92 -39.66 107.40
N ASP A 711 4.96 -40.68 108.27
CA ASP A 711 3.87 -40.95 109.22
C ASP A 711 3.90 -39.94 110.36
N LEU A 712 2.78 -39.27 110.62
CA LEU A 712 2.65 -38.29 111.70
C LEU A 712 2.11 -38.90 112.99
N GLY A 713 1.62 -40.14 112.96
CA GLY A 713 0.87 -40.80 114.01
C GLY A 713 -0.66 -40.63 113.87
N LEU A 714 -1.43 -41.37 114.66
CA LEU A 714 -2.91 -41.33 114.67
C LEU A 714 -3.56 -41.48 113.28
N ARG A 715 -2.98 -42.36 112.44
CA ARG A 715 -3.40 -42.62 111.03
C ARG A 715 -3.37 -41.36 110.14
N ARG A 716 -2.47 -40.40 110.41
CA ARG A 716 -2.23 -39.21 109.58
C ARG A 716 -0.87 -39.32 108.90
N LYS A 717 -0.80 -38.98 107.62
CA LYS A 717 0.47 -38.92 106.86
C LYS A 717 0.67 -37.56 106.21
N ALA A 718 1.90 -37.09 106.11
CA ALA A 718 2.26 -36.00 105.21
C ALA A 718 3.02 -36.57 104.02
N VAL A 719 2.60 -36.20 102.81
CA VAL A 719 3.38 -36.40 101.59
C VAL A 719 3.84 -35.02 101.13
N PHE A 720 5.14 -34.84 100.97
CA PHE A 720 5.73 -33.61 100.46
C PHE A 720 6.72 -33.90 99.34
N THR A 721 7.07 -32.87 98.57
CA THR A 721 7.98 -32.98 97.43
C THR A 721 9.04 -31.90 97.50
N VAL A 722 10.29 -32.27 97.26
CA VAL A 722 11.45 -31.38 97.35
C VAL A 722 12.21 -31.50 96.03
N ARG A 723 12.69 -30.40 95.45
CA ARG A 723 13.54 -30.47 94.26
C ARG A 723 14.95 -30.92 94.64
N HIS A 724 15.67 -31.49 93.68
CA HIS A 724 17.05 -31.94 93.90
C HIS A 724 17.97 -30.75 94.25
N GLY A 725 18.57 -30.74 95.44
CA GLY A 725 19.42 -29.65 95.92
C GLY A 725 18.66 -28.46 96.54
N GLU A 726 17.34 -28.55 96.73
CA GLU A 726 16.55 -27.57 97.49
C GLU A 726 16.18 -28.14 98.87
N THR A 727 16.00 -27.27 99.87
CA THR A 727 15.62 -27.64 101.25
C THR A 727 14.19 -27.25 101.61
N VAL A 728 13.42 -26.73 100.64
CA VAL A 728 12.06 -26.22 100.81
C VAL A 728 11.07 -27.15 100.09
N PRO A 729 9.93 -27.54 100.70
CA PRO A 729 8.96 -28.42 100.06
C PRO A 729 8.08 -27.69 99.03
N ASP A 730 8.34 -27.93 97.74
CA ASP A 730 7.61 -27.42 96.56
C ASP A 730 6.10 -27.78 96.58
N SER A 731 5.71 -28.82 97.33
CA SER A 731 4.31 -29.06 97.69
C SER A 731 4.14 -29.93 98.95
N VAL A 732 3.04 -29.75 99.69
CA VAL A 732 2.69 -30.53 100.90
C VAL A 732 1.20 -30.92 100.90
N VAL A 733 0.92 -32.22 101.03
CA VAL A 733 -0.43 -32.79 101.13
C VAL A 733 -0.54 -33.64 102.40
N LYS A 734 -1.54 -33.36 103.26
CA LYS A 734 -1.75 -34.10 104.51
C LYS A 734 -2.97 -35.02 104.37
N HIS A 735 -2.74 -36.32 104.52
CA HIS A 735 -3.72 -37.39 104.37
C HIS A 735 -4.25 -37.84 105.72
N SER A 736 -5.56 -38.07 105.82
CA SER A 736 -6.22 -38.60 107.01
C SER A 736 -7.44 -39.45 106.63
N LEU A 737 -7.98 -40.24 107.57
CA LEU A 737 -9.21 -41.00 107.34
C LEU A 737 -10.46 -40.13 107.08
N LEU A 738 -10.42 -38.84 107.44
CA LEU A 738 -11.48 -37.86 107.15
C LEU A 738 -11.21 -37.07 105.85
N GLY A 739 -10.41 -37.64 104.95
CA GLY A 739 -10.00 -37.02 103.69
C GLY A 739 -8.63 -36.33 103.75
N SER A 740 -8.14 -35.95 102.57
CA SER A 740 -6.89 -35.22 102.39
C SER A 740 -7.14 -33.70 102.40
N LYS A 741 -6.38 -32.97 103.21
CA LYS A 741 -6.36 -31.49 103.20
C LYS A 741 -5.00 -31.01 102.71
N ARG A 742 -5.02 -30.18 101.67
CA ARG A 742 -3.84 -29.51 101.10
C ARG A 742 -3.70 -28.14 101.76
N ARG A 743 -2.48 -27.76 102.15
CA ARG A 743 -2.13 -26.35 102.35
C ARG A 743 -1.60 -25.80 101.02
N LYS A 744 -1.91 -24.55 100.72
CA LYS A 744 -1.00 -23.72 99.91
C LYS A 744 0.14 -23.29 100.84
#